data_AF-A0A1V6FVF2-F1
#
_entry.id   AF-A0A1V6FVF2-F1
#
_cell.length_a   1.000
_cell.length_b   1.000
_cell.length_c   1.000
_cell.angle_alpha   90.00
_cell.angle_beta   90.00
_cell.angle_gamma   90.00
#
_symmetry.space_group_name_H-M   'P 1'
#
loop_
_entity.id
_entity.type
_entity.pdbx_description
1 polymer ?
#
loop_
_entity_poly.entity_id
_entity_poly.type
_entity_poly.pdbx_seq_one_letter_code
_entity_poly.pdbx_strand_id
1 'polypeptide(L)'
;MNKMLRAACSVMVVMAVVSELRGETVKASAFGFDAVDATECVQKAIDSGAATVVIDNVGQEWLLRPIKLRHDLEIVLEDDVVVRAKPGEYKGKTDSVFKGTGIRNITIRGGKNSVIMMNKADYQDASQYARAEWRHIISLHGCKGITIRDLTLKNSGGDGIYLGSGAGQSYCQDIVYENITSLDHHRSAGGVISAVNMVVRNCRFRDSRGTPPEEGFGFEPNHPDQPIQNILLEDCELTGNHGFGSYIYTSQSASSTPPLSITYRNCLLADNDAGGFSVHPAQGGGNSLRGKVELHNCRIVAPKGKALVLANLAGGLFSVTFRDCVLDVRGNPNVPIRLSSSMSIPYGDLDLGNLKIIDSEARAPISFEGLKGAGILGLRGQPTVQIGLEGAPKPVDLAAIAASHPPNMLLQERKLDEFVGSEYVVAPGAVGRLAPSALYRGRNTFVQYLQAGQTARLTLQGHCYSTSDPTKLRIRGSIIDPAGKTLEQVQVGSDAMVYALTAKVTGLYLFDFNTVFDILTIVSDVPGHGAVARDLHLVNSKESLYFTVGASDRRVRVEICAFSGEAVQAELFNAAGEKVAWDQEPFDGIRVFDVERTPTPAPEIWKIGFVAVVEDYLVSLWSPLAPVVFTAPENQLLRRP
;
A
#
# COMPACT_ATOMS: atom_id res chain seq x y z
N MET A 1 -59.61 12.48 44.98
CA MET A 1 -58.47 13.38 45.27
C MET A 1 -57.49 12.69 46.22
N ASN A 2 -56.76 11.64 45.77
CA ASN A 2 -55.64 11.05 46.56
C ASN A 2 -54.75 10.02 45.82
N LYS A 3 -54.89 9.83 44.50
CA LYS A 3 -54.01 8.92 43.72
C LYS A 3 -53.06 9.63 42.73
N MET A 4 -53.33 10.89 42.35
CA MET A 4 -52.48 11.64 41.42
C MET A 4 -51.29 12.38 42.06
N LEU A 5 -51.30 12.62 43.38
CA LEU A 5 -50.20 13.33 44.06
C LEU A 5 -49.00 12.45 44.44
N ARG A 6 -49.16 11.12 44.50
CA ARG A 6 -48.04 10.20 44.84
C ARG A 6 -47.16 9.84 43.65
N ALA A 7 -47.69 9.87 42.42
CA ALA A 7 -46.92 9.57 41.20
C ALA A 7 -45.99 10.72 40.78
N ALA A 8 -46.37 11.97 41.03
CA ALA A 8 -45.56 13.14 40.71
C ALA A 8 -44.31 13.27 41.61
N CYS A 9 -44.41 12.84 42.88
CA CYS A 9 -43.29 12.89 43.82
C CYS A 9 -42.21 11.83 43.50
N SER A 10 -42.62 10.64 43.03
CA SER A 10 -41.67 9.60 42.61
C SER A 10 -40.96 9.91 41.28
N VAL A 11 -41.60 10.65 40.36
CA VAL A 11 -40.97 11.05 39.09
C VAL A 11 -40.04 12.26 39.25
N MET A 12 -40.33 13.19 40.17
CA MET A 12 -39.41 14.30 40.51
C MET A 12 -38.16 13.82 41.28
N VAL A 13 -38.29 12.79 42.13
CA VAL A 13 -37.13 12.18 42.81
C VAL A 13 -36.26 11.40 41.82
N VAL A 14 -36.84 10.76 40.80
CA VAL A 14 -36.06 10.05 39.76
C VAL A 14 -35.34 11.03 38.82
N MET A 15 -35.90 12.20 38.51
CA MET A 15 -35.18 13.23 37.74
C MET A 15 -34.10 13.96 38.55
N ALA A 16 -34.25 14.09 39.86
CA ALA A 16 -33.21 14.66 40.73
C ALA A 16 -31.98 13.74 40.83
N VAL A 17 -32.19 12.43 41.01
CA VAL A 17 -31.11 11.43 41.13
C VAL A 17 -30.32 11.24 39.83
N VAL A 18 -30.95 11.43 38.65
CA VAL A 18 -30.25 11.38 37.34
C VAL A 18 -29.47 12.68 37.06
N SER A 19 -29.74 13.77 37.79
CA SER A 19 -28.98 15.02 37.69
C SER A 19 -27.82 15.14 38.70
N GLU A 20 -27.85 14.36 39.79
CA GLU A 20 -26.83 14.41 40.87
C GLU A 20 -25.53 13.66 40.54
N LEU A 21 -25.53 12.69 39.61
CA LEU A 21 -24.32 11.92 39.24
C LEU A 21 -23.40 12.61 38.22
N ARG A 22 -23.82 13.72 37.60
CA ARG A 22 -22.99 14.48 36.64
C ARG A 22 -21.92 15.29 37.39
N GLY A 23 -20.85 14.60 37.76
CA GLY A 23 -19.71 15.12 38.52
C GLY A 23 -19.10 14.11 39.49
N GLU A 24 -19.77 12.98 39.73
CA GLU A 24 -19.34 12.01 40.73
C GLU A 24 -18.32 11.01 40.16
N THR A 25 -17.45 10.53 41.07
CA THR A 25 -16.56 9.39 40.84
C THR A 25 -17.24 8.14 41.40
N VAL A 26 -17.34 7.07 40.61
CA VAL A 26 -17.90 5.80 41.06
C VAL A 26 -16.89 4.67 40.89
N LYS A 27 -16.92 3.69 41.80
CA LYS A 27 -16.16 2.43 41.66
C LYS A 27 -16.99 1.42 40.87
N ALA A 28 -16.35 0.68 39.96
CA ALA A 28 -17.01 -0.38 39.21
C ALA A 28 -17.56 -1.47 40.15
N SER A 29 -16.84 -1.78 41.24
CA SER A 29 -17.28 -2.74 42.26
C SER A 29 -18.57 -2.35 42.98
N ALA A 30 -18.93 -1.07 43.01
CA ALA A 30 -20.21 -0.60 43.55
C ALA A 30 -21.42 -1.08 42.72
N PHE A 31 -21.18 -1.48 41.46
CA PHE A 31 -22.16 -2.10 40.57
C PHE A 31 -22.08 -3.65 40.59
N GLY A 32 -21.34 -4.20 41.55
CA GLY A 32 -21.07 -5.63 41.72
C GLY A 32 -19.69 -6.04 41.20
N PHE A 33 -19.37 -7.32 41.38
CA PHE A 33 -18.21 -7.97 40.77
C PHE A 33 -18.53 -9.44 40.53
N ASP A 34 -18.16 -9.93 39.35
CA ASP A 34 -18.25 -11.35 38.98
C ASP A 34 -16.89 -11.78 38.44
N ALA A 35 -16.26 -12.75 39.13
CA ALA A 35 -14.93 -13.25 38.78
C ALA A 35 -14.89 -13.99 37.44
N VAL A 36 -16.04 -14.38 36.88
CA VAL A 36 -16.16 -15.08 35.59
C VAL A 36 -16.51 -14.09 34.46
N ASP A 37 -17.34 -13.10 34.73
CA ASP A 37 -17.78 -12.10 33.75
C ASP A 37 -18.22 -10.78 34.40
N ALA A 38 -17.26 -9.86 34.59
CA ALA A 38 -17.51 -8.56 35.22
C ALA A 38 -18.03 -7.49 34.24
N THR A 39 -18.42 -7.87 33.02
CA THR A 39 -18.80 -6.93 31.94
C THR A 39 -19.93 -6.00 32.39
N GLU A 40 -20.98 -6.57 32.98
CA GLU A 40 -22.17 -5.79 33.37
C GLU A 40 -21.86 -4.80 34.49
N CYS A 41 -20.91 -5.12 35.38
CA CYS A 41 -20.49 -4.23 36.46
C CYS A 41 -19.81 -2.98 35.90
N VAL A 42 -18.85 -3.18 34.99
CA VAL A 42 -18.11 -2.08 34.35
C VAL A 42 -19.02 -1.28 33.41
N GLN A 43 -19.84 -1.93 32.59
CA GLN A 43 -20.73 -1.24 31.65
C GLN A 43 -21.78 -0.41 32.40
N LYS A 44 -22.37 -0.93 33.49
CA LYS A 44 -23.30 -0.14 34.32
C LYS A 44 -22.62 1.03 35.01
N ALA A 45 -21.38 0.88 35.46
CA ALA A 45 -20.62 2.00 36.02
C ALA A 45 -20.41 3.10 34.99
N ILE A 46 -20.07 2.75 33.75
CA ILE A 46 -19.97 3.69 32.62
C ILE A 46 -21.33 4.33 32.33
N ASP A 47 -22.39 3.53 32.21
CA ASP A 47 -23.74 3.96 31.84
C ASP A 47 -24.44 4.77 32.94
N SER A 48 -23.92 4.77 34.17
CA SER A 48 -24.45 5.53 35.31
C SER A 48 -24.47 7.05 35.10
N GLY A 49 -23.66 7.56 34.16
CA GLY A 49 -23.49 8.99 33.91
C GLY A 49 -22.40 9.66 34.77
N ALA A 50 -21.72 8.92 35.64
CA ALA A 50 -20.59 9.40 36.45
C ALA A 50 -19.47 10.02 35.58
N ALA A 51 -18.83 11.09 36.06
CA ALA A 51 -17.74 11.71 35.31
C ALA A 51 -16.50 10.81 35.26
N THR A 52 -16.20 10.15 36.38
CA THR A 52 -15.06 9.24 36.54
C THR A 52 -15.54 7.86 36.98
N VAL A 53 -15.12 6.81 36.27
CA VAL A 53 -15.30 5.40 36.64
C VAL A 53 -13.96 4.82 37.04
N VAL A 54 -13.86 4.39 38.30
CA VAL A 54 -12.69 3.69 38.83
C VAL A 54 -12.92 2.19 38.72
N ILE A 55 -12.12 1.51 37.91
CA ILE A 55 -11.99 0.06 37.93
C ILE A 55 -11.03 -0.25 39.09
N ASP A 56 -11.61 -0.54 40.24
CA ASP A 56 -10.89 -0.68 41.51
C ASP A 56 -10.30 -2.08 41.71
N ASN A 57 -9.27 -2.15 42.55
CA ASN A 57 -8.57 -3.40 42.84
C ASN A 57 -9.38 -4.26 43.81
N VAL A 58 -10.07 -5.26 43.26
CA VAL A 58 -10.86 -6.26 44.00
C VAL A 58 -10.06 -7.53 44.32
N GLY A 59 -8.74 -7.52 44.08
CA GLY A 59 -7.84 -8.66 44.27
C GLY A 59 -7.90 -9.73 43.17
N GLN A 60 -8.63 -9.48 42.07
CA GLN A 60 -8.81 -10.40 40.94
C GLN A 60 -8.85 -9.63 39.59
N GLU A 61 -8.65 -10.34 38.48
CA GLU A 61 -8.79 -9.77 37.13
C GLU A 61 -10.25 -9.38 36.84
N TRP A 62 -10.44 -8.25 36.15
CA TRP A 62 -11.73 -7.86 35.58
C TRP A 62 -11.88 -8.54 34.21
N LEU A 63 -12.58 -9.68 34.17
CA LEU A 63 -12.84 -10.41 32.93
C LEU A 63 -14.03 -9.81 32.17
N LEU A 64 -13.77 -9.17 31.03
CA LEU A 64 -14.76 -8.40 30.28
C LEU A 64 -14.99 -8.95 28.87
N ARG A 65 -16.24 -9.02 28.45
CA ARG A 65 -16.68 -8.96 27.05
C ARG A 65 -16.54 -7.50 26.54
N PRO A 66 -16.76 -7.21 25.24
CA PRO A 66 -16.59 -5.86 24.71
C PRO A 66 -17.38 -4.77 25.48
N ILE A 67 -16.70 -3.68 25.83
CA ILE A 67 -17.26 -2.50 26.53
C ILE A 67 -17.45 -1.35 25.54
N LYS A 68 -18.61 -0.71 25.60
CA LYS A 68 -18.92 0.50 24.82
C LYS A 68 -18.63 1.74 25.66
N LEU A 69 -17.82 2.63 25.12
CA LEU A 69 -17.51 3.92 25.71
C LEU A 69 -18.60 4.96 25.35
N ARG A 70 -18.69 6.00 26.17
CA ARG A 70 -19.49 7.21 25.92
C ARG A 70 -18.64 8.47 26.03
N HIS A 71 -19.21 9.60 25.65
CA HIS A 71 -18.56 10.90 25.81
C HIS A 71 -18.45 11.31 27.29
N ASP A 72 -17.57 12.28 27.54
CA ASP A 72 -17.39 12.97 28.83
C ASP A 72 -17.17 11.95 29.97
N LEU A 73 -16.10 11.16 29.84
CA LEU A 73 -15.80 10.00 30.68
C LEU A 73 -14.30 9.89 30.99
N GLU A 74 -13.95 9.76 32.27
CA GLU A 74 -12.65 9.28 32.72
C GLU A 74 -12.78 7.84 33.22
N ILE A 75 -11.95 6.93 32.72
CA ILE A 75 -11.76 5.58 33.25
C ILE A 75 -10.40 5.54 33.95
N VAL A 76 -10.39 5.12 35.21
CA VAL A 76 -9.20 4.98 36.04
C VAL A 76 -9.04 3.52 36.45
N LEU A 77 -7.95 2.88 36.06
CA LEU A 77 -7.56 1.61 36.66
C LEU A 77 -6.75 1.91 37.93
N GLU A 78 -7.13 1.35 39.08
CA GLU A 78 -6.29 1.45 40.29
C GLU A 78 -4.95 0.69 40.11
N ASP A 79 -4.05 0.86 41.08
CA ASP A 79 -2.78 0.14 41.11
C ASP A 79 -3.02 -1.38 41.08
N ASP A 80 -2.18 -2.06 40.30
CA ASP A 80 -2.15 -3.52 40.11
C ASP A 80 -3.45 -4.11 39.52
N VAL A 81 -4.34 -3.28 38.96
CA VAL A 81 -5.57 -3.73 38.28
C VAL A 81 -5.26 -4.31 36.90
N VAL A 82 -5.84 -5.49 36.63
CA VAL A 82 -5.83 -6.12 35.31
C VAL A 82 -7.25 -6.18 34.76
N VAL A 83 -7.47 -5.49 33.63
CA VAL A 83 -8.64 -5.68 32.77
C VAL A 83 -8.27 -6.67 31.68
N ARG A 84 -8.99 -7.77 31.57
CA ARG A 84 -8.68 -8.84 30.61
C ARG A 84 -9.89 -9.22 29.78
N ALA A 85 -9.69 -9.40 28.48
CA ALA A 85 -10.67 -10.02 27.62
C ALA A 85 -11.07 -11.40 28.19
N LYS A 86 -12.36 -11.60 28.47
CA LYS A 86 -12.87 -12.88 28.97
C LYS A 86 -12.46 -14.04 28.04
N PRO A 87 -11.77 -15.08 28.54
CA PRO A 87 -11.38 -16.24 27.73
C PRO A 87 -12.58 -16.91 27.06
N GLY A 88 -12.41 -17.38 25.82
CA GLY A 88 -13.48 -17.97 25.02
C GLY A 88 -14.46 -16.98 24.36
N GLU A 89 -14.39 -15.69 24.68
CA GLU A 89 -15.21 -14.63 24.06
C GLU A 89 -14.46 -13.94 22.89
N TYR A 90 -14.95 -12.79 22.40
CA TYR A 90 -14.36 -12.02 21.28
C TYR A 90 -14.40 -12.79 19.94
N LYS A 91 -15.48 -13.53 19.70
CA LYS A 91 -15.65 -14.32 18.46
C LYS A 91 -15.86 -13.43 17.23
N GLY A 92 -16.39 -12.22 17.40
CA GLY A 92 -16.50 -11.22 16.35
C GLY A 92 -15.13 -10.83 15.80
N LYS A 93 -15.07 -10.58 14.49
CA LYS A 93 -13.80 -10.23 13.81
C LYS A 93 -13.31 -8.81 14.14
N THR A 94 -14.19 -7.97 14.70
CA THR A 94 -13.95 -6.55 15.01
C THR A 94 -14.25 -6.21 16.46
N ASP A 95 -14.28 -7.23 17.33
CA ASP A 95 -14.52 -7.06 18.76
C ASP A 95 -13.33 -6.36 19.41
N SER A 96 -13.58 -5.50 20.39
CA SER A 96 -12.52 -4.80 21.12
C SER A 96 -12.88 -4.64 22.58
N VAL A 97 -11.88 -4.58 23.46
CA VAL A 97 -12.12 -4.43 24.91
C VAL A 97 -12.85 -3.12 25.16
N PHE A 98 -12.32 -2.00 24.66
CA PHE A 98 -12.98 -0.70 24.69
C PHE A 98 -13.23 -0.20 23.28
N LYS A 99 -14.48 0.16 22.98
CA LYS A 99 -14.90 0.66 21.67
C LYS A 99 -15.62 2.00 21.75
N GLY A 100 -15.24 2.93 20.88
CA GLY A 100 -15.85 4.24 20.77
C GLY A 100 -16.05 4.70 19.33
N THR A 101 -17.17 5.37 19.05
CA THR A 101 -17.45 5.96 17.72
C THR A 101 -18.13 7.31 17.88
N GLY A 102 -17.55 8.36 17.30
CA GLY A 102 -18.09 9.72 17.35
C GLY A 102 -18.18 10.32 18.76
N ILE A 103 -17.38 9.80 19.71
CA ILE A 103 -17.38 10.24 21.11
C ILE A 103 -16.28 11.25 21.38
N ARG A 104 -16.45 12.03 22.46
CA ARG A 104 -15.54 13.11 22.82
C ARG A 104 -15.20 13.16 24.31
N ASN A 105 -14.07 13.78 24.64
CA ASN A 105 -13.64 14.09 26.00
C ASN A 105 -13.51 12.82 26.85
N ILE A 106 -12.55 11.97 26.49
CA ILE A 106 -12.33 10.68 27.18
C ILE A 106 -10.92 10.63 27.71
N THR A 107 -10.77 10.20 28.96
CA THR A 107 -9.48 9.84 29.53
C THR A 107 -9.52 8.37 29.96
N ILE A 108 -8.55 7.58 29.54
CA ILE A 108 -8.30 6.24 30.09
C ILE A 108 -6.91 6.28 30.72
N ARG A 109 -6.82 6.12 32.04
CA ARG A 109 -5.54 6.16 32.73
C ARG A 109 -5.35 5.02 33.71
N GLY A 110 -4.11 4.60 33.85
CA GLY A 110 -3.70 3.55 34.76
C GLY A 110 -3.04 4.04 36.04
N GLY A 111 -3.21 3.25 37.10
CA GLY A 111 -2.33 3.23 38.25
C GLY A 111 -1.08 2.40 37.97
N LYS A 112 -0.20 2.31 38.97
CA LYS A 112 1.03 1.53 38.92
C LYS A 112 0.73 0.08 38.51
N ASN A 113 1.50 -0.45 37.56
CA ASN A 113 1.38 -1.82 37.05
C ASN A 113 0.01 -2.18 36.46
N SER A 114 -0.87 -1.22 36.17
CA SER A 114 -2.18 -1.52 35.59
C SER A 114 -2.06 -2.00 34.14
N VAL A 115 -2.92 -2.96 33.78
CA VAL A 115 -2.87 -3.64 32.48
C VAL A 115 -4.26 -3.78 31.87
N ILE A 116 -4.37 -3.53 30.57
CA ILE A 116 -5.49 -3.99 29.74
C ILE A 116 -4.95 -5.03 28.76
N MET A 117 -5.51 -6.24 28.75
CA MET A 117 -4.99 -7.33 27.92
C MET A 117 -6.07 -8.16 27.25
N MET A 118 -5.67 -8.88 26.19
CA MET A 118 -6.50 -9.92 25.59
C MET A 118 -5.78 -11.28 25.56
N ASN A 119 -6.36 -12.25 24.87
CA ASN A 119 -5.86 -13.63 24.78
C ASN A 119 -5.35 -13.93 23.36
N LYS A 120 -4.31 -13.22 22.89
CA LYS A 120 -3.71 -13.38 21.56
C LYS A 120 -3.59 -14.83 21.08
N ALA A 121 -3.10 -15.72 21.94
CA ALA A 121 -2.93 -17.14 21.64
C ALA A 121 -4.24 -17.82 21.21
N ASP A 122 -5.36 -17.51 21.89
CA ASP A 122 -6.68 -18.03 21.54
C ASP A 122 -7.06 -17.61 20.11
N TYR A 123 -6.83 -16.34 19.76
CA TYR A 123 -7.21 -15.78 18.47
C TYR A 123 -6.36 -16.31 17.30
N GLN A 124 -5.19 -16.87 17.60
CA GLN A 124 -4.31 -17.54 16.65
C GLN A 124 -4.66 -19.03 16.45
N ASP A 125 -5.49 -19.61 17.31
CA ASP A 125 -5.98 -20.98 17.15
C ASP A 125 -7.19 -21.00 16.20
N ALA A 126 -6.93 -21.45 14.96
CA ALA A 126 -7.95 -21.57 13.92
C ALA A 126 -9.07 -22.58 14.24
N SER A 127 -8.85 -23.51 15.20
CA SER A 127 -9.90 -24.42 15.66
C SER A 127 -10.90 -23.73 16.60
N GLN A 128 -10.49 -22.64 17.24
CA GLN A 128 -11.30 -21.91 18.21
C GLN A 128 -11.84 -20.59 17.64
N TYR A 129 -11.12 -19.94 16.72
CA TYR A 129 -11.45 -18.62 16.20
C TYR A 129 -11.31 -18.52 14.69
N ALA A 130 -12.26 -17.82 14.07
CA ALA A 130 -12.09 -17.38 12.70
C ALA A 130 -10.94 -16.36 12.62
N ARG A 131 -10.08 -16.51 11.60
CA ARG A 131 -9.02 -15.55 11.28
C ARG A 131 -9.60 -14.14 11.15
N ALA A 132 -8.98 -13.19 11.85
CA ALA A 132 -9.34 -11.78 11.83
C ALA A 132 -8.13 -10.93 12.23
N GLU A 133 -8.12 -9.69 11.79
CA GLU A 133 -7.01 -8.75 11.98
C GLU A 133 -7.40 -7.59 12.92
N TRP A 134 -8.68 -7.50 13.32
CA TRP A 134 -9.27 -6.32 13.94
C TRP A 134 -9.81 -6.54 15.35
N ARG A 135 -9.26 -7.51 16.08
CA ARG A 135 -9.58 -7.73 17.51
C ARG A 135 -8.72 -6.84 18.41
N HIS A 136 -9.01 -5.55 18.43
CA HIS A 136 -8.19 -4.52 19.09
C HIS A 136 -8.40 -4.47 20.62
N ILE A 137 -7.46 -3.90 21.37
CA ILE A 137 -7.76 -3.56 22.78
C ILE A 137 -8.61 -2.30 22.84
N ILE A 138 -8.12 -1.19 22.27
CA ILE A 138 -8.86 0.07 22.19
C ILE A 138 -9.12 0.41 20.72
N SER A 139 -10.39 0.59 20.35
CA SER A 139 -10.83 0.92 19.00
C SER A 139 -11.66 2.20 19.01
N LEU A 140 -11.14 3.26 18.39
CA LEU A 140 -11.77 4.58 18.37
C LEU A 140 -11.98 5.06 16.94
N HIS A 141 -13.19 5.53 16.65
CA HIS A 141 -13.60 5.94 15.32
C HIS A 141 -14.16 7.36 15.32
N GLY A 142 -13.52 8.30 14.62
CA GLY A 142 -14.01 9.67 14.52
C GLY A 142 -14.16 10.39 15.87
N CYS A 143 -13.28 10.10 16.82
CA CYS A 143 -13.38 10.58 18.21
C CYS A 143 -12.59 11.88 18.43
N LYS A 144 -12.91 12.64 19.47
CA LYS A 144 -12.26 13.93 19.76
C LYS A 144 -11.84 14.11 21.23
N GLY A 145 -10.65 14.66 21.49
CA GLY A 145 -10.24 14.98 22.86
C GLY A 145 -10.05 13.72 23.68
N ILE A 146 -9.16 12.83 23.24
CA ILE A 146 -8.92 11.53 23.86
C ILE A 146 -7.54 11.50 24.48
N THR A 147 -7.44 11.12 25.75
CA THR A 147 -6.18 10.86 26.44
C THR A 147 -6.13 9.40 26.88
N ILE A 148 -5.05 8.69 26.55
CA ILE A 148 -4.76 7.35 27.06
C ILE A 148 -3.38 7.42 27.71
N ARG A 149 -3.26 7.04 28.98
CA ARG A 149 -1.97 7.17 29.69
C ARG A 149 -1.70 6.21 30.83
N ASP A 150 -0.43 6.09 31.17
CA ASP A 150 0.06 5.46 32.41
C ASP A 150 -0.36 3.98 32.58
N LEU A 151 -0.38 3.20 31.50
CA LEU A 151 -0.85 1.81 31.52
C LEU A 151 -0.14 0.91 30.51
N THR A 152 -0.29 -0.40 30.69
CA THR A 152 0.18 -1.41 29.73
C THR A 152 -0.98 -1.99 28.93
N LEU A 153 -0.81 -2.11 27.61
CA LEU A 153 -1.67 -2.82 26.69
C LEU A 153 -0.94 -4.07 26.19
N LYS A 154 -1.57 -5.26 26.23
CA LYS A 154 -0.89 -6.46 25.73
C LYS A 154 -1.79 -7.52 25.08
N ASN A 155 -1.20 -8.28 24.16
CA ASN A 155 -1.75 -9.54 23.66
C ASN A 155 -3.11 -9.43 22.95
N SER A 156 -3.31 -8.40 22.13
CA SER A 156 -4.52 -8.27 21.30
C SER A 156 -4.54 -9.26 20.13
N GLY A 157 -5.73 -9.53 19.58
CA GLY A 157 -5.90 -10.26 18.31
C GLY A 157 -5.85 -9.37 17.06
N GLY A 158 -5.77 -8.06 17.22
CA GLY A 158 -5.50 -7.06 16.19
C GLY A 158 -4.46 -6.06 16.72
N ASP A 159 -4.71 -4.77 16.54
CA ASP A 159 -3.84 -3.70 17.08
C ASP A 159 -4.03 -3.45 18.60
N GLY A 160 -2.99 -2.93 19.26
CA GLY A 160 -3.09 -2.46 20.64
C GLY A 160 -4.04 -1.27 20.77
N ILE A 161 -3.76 -0.19 20.03
CA ILE A 161 -4.67 0.96 19.90
C ILE A 161 -4.91 1.24 18.41
N TYR A 162 -6.18 1.37 18.04
CA TYR A 162 -6.61 1.65 16.68
C TYR A 162 -7.40 2.96 16.60
N LEU A 163 -6.98 3.87 15.73
CA LEU A 163 -7.70 5.09 15.37
C LEU A 163 -8.21 5.03 13.93
N GLY A 164 -9.52 5.06 13.76
CA GLY A 164 -10.19 4.99 12.47
C GLY A 164 -11.19 6.12 12.20
N SER A 165 -11.78 6.05 11.01
CA SER A 165 -12.88 6.91 10.60
C SER A 165 -14.20 6.51 11.26
N GLY A 166 -15.02 7.49 11.64
CA GLY A 166 -16.36 7.30 12.19
C GLY A 166 -17.44 7.93 11.31
N ALA A 167 -18.70 7.59 11.56
CA ALA A 167 -19.83 8.21 10.88
C ALA A 167 -19.92 9.70 11.24
N GLY A 168 -19.83 10.59 10.24
CA GLY A 168 -19.87 12.05 10.42
C GLY A 168 -18.52 12.72 10.69
N GLN A 169 -17.46 11.95 11.02
CA GLN A 169 -16.09 12.48 11.15
C GLN A 169 -15.07 11.43 10.68
N SER A 170 -14.38 11.70 9.58
CA SER A 170 -13.43 10.78 8.93
C SER A 170 -12.08 10.65 9.65
N TYR A 171 -11.91 11.24 10.83
CA TYR A 171 -10.64 11.26 11.57
C TYR A 171 -10.83 11.39 13.08
N CYS A 172 -9.87 10.90 13.86
CA CYS A 172 -9.77 11.24 15.27
C CYS A 172 -9.08 12.61 15.45
N GLN A 173 -9.47 13.41 16.44
CA GLN A 173 -8.92 14.75 16.65
C GLN A 173 -8.49 14.97 18.11
N ASP A 174 -7.39 15.69 18.33
CA ASP A 174 -6.92 16.09 19.66
C ASP A 174 -6.68 14.86 20.55
N ILE A 175 -5.70 14.03 20.16
CA ILE A 175 -5.40 12.75 20.78
C ILE A 175 -4.06 12.80 21.53
N VAL A 176 -4.02 12.27 22.74
CA VAL A 176 -2.81 12.18 23.56
C VAL A 176 -2.59 10.74 24.02
N TYR A 177 -1.44 10.17 23.67
CA TYR A 177 -0.90 8.94 24.25
C TYR A 177 0.32 9.28 25.09
N GLU A 178 0.35 8.87 26.34
CA GLU A 178 1.44 9.21 27.26
C GLU A 178 1.78 8.04 28.20
N ASN A 179 3.07 7.72 28.35
CA ASN A 179 3.52 6.69 29.29
C ASN A 179 2.84 5.32 29.08
N ILE A 180 2.58 4.94 27.82
CA ILE A 180 1.96 3.66 27.47
C ILE A 180 3.04 2.64 27.11
N THR A 181 2.88 1.40 27.57
CA THR A 181 3.59 0.24 26.99
C THR A 181 2.58 -0.63 26.22
N SER A 182 2.72 -0.70 24.90
CA SER A 182 1.90 -1.51 23.99
C SER A 182 2.74 -2.68 23.49
N LEU A 183 2.38 -3.91 23.83
CA LEU A 183 3.25 -5.09 23.78
C LEU A 183 2.57 -6.33 23.19
N ASP A 184 3.29 -7.05 22.31
CA ASP A 184 2.94 -8.40 21.82
C ASP A 184 1.56 -8.46 21.15
N HIS A 185 1.29 -7.54 20.22
CA HIS A 185 0.03 -7.50 19.48
C HIS A 185 0.05 -8.43 18.26
N HIS A 186 -1.12 -8.93 17.83
CA HIS A 186 -1.21 -9.81 16.65
C HIS A 186 -1.00 -9.03 15.34
N ARG A 187 -1.41 -7.76 15.30
CA ARG A 187 -1.18 -6.85 14.17
C ARG A 187 -0.22 -5.74 14.64
N SER A 188 -0.64 -4.49 14.78
CA SER A 188 0.27 -3.37 15.11
C SER A 188 0.20 -2.94 16.58
N ALA A 189 1.29 -2.44 17.16
CA ALA A 189 1.25 -1.97 18.55
C ALA A 189 0.51 -0.61 18.68
N GLY A 190 0.52 0.21 17.63
CA GLY A 190 -0.39 1.33 17.43
C GLY A 190 -0.67 1.56 15.94
N GLY A 191 -1.94 1.62 15.56
CA GLY A 191 -2.38 1.79 14.17
C GLY A 191 -3.28 3.02 14.00
N VAL A 192 -2.92 3.91 13.08
CA VAL A 192 -3.66 5.14 12.80
C VAL A 192 -4.05 5.21 11.32
N ILE A 193 -5.34 5.20 11.05
CA ILE A 193 -5.89 5.45 9.72
C ILE A 193 -6.03 6.96 9.48
N SER A 194 -6.49 7.70 10.48
CA SER A 194 -6.70 9.14 10.39
C SER A 194 -6.68 9.85 11.74
N ALA A 195 -5.88 10.91 11.82
CA ALA A 195 -5.73 11.72 13.01
C ALA A 195 -5.37 13.18 12.67
N VAL A 196 -5.89 14.12 13.46
CA VAL A 196 -5.53 15.55 13.42
C VAL A 196 -5.21 16.01 14.83
N ASN A 197 -4.03 16.61 15.03
CA ASN A 197 -3.51 17.01 16.34
C ASN A 197 -3.35 15.79 17.26
N MET A 198 -2.23 15.09 17.14
CA MET A 198 -1.94 13.93 17.99
C MET A 198 -0.55 14.05 18.60
N VAL A 199 -0.45 13.78 19.90
CA VAL A 199 0.81 13.70 20.63
C VAL A 199 0.95 12.31 21.22
N VAL A 200 2.05 11.64 20.90
CA VAL A 200 2.47 10.38 21.50
C VAL A 200 3.79 10.64 22.20
N ARG A 201 3.82 10.53 23.52
CA ARG A 201 5.01 10.88 24.31
C ARG A 201 5.38 9.82 25.33
N ASN A 202 6.67 9.52 25.44
CA ASN A 202 7.19 8.53 26.40
C ASN A 202 6.47 7.16 26.30
N CYS A 203 6.21 6.69 25.07
CA CYS A 203 5.52 5.43 24.82
C CYS A 203 6.45 4.36 24.27
N ARG A 204 6.11 3.10 24.51
CA ARG A 204 6.84 1.91 24.04
C ARG A 204 5.90 1.04 23.21
N PHE A 205 6.28 0.74 21.97
CA PHE A 205 5.51 -0.06 21.02
C PHE A 205 6.36 -1.26 20.57
N ARG A 206 6.06 -2.44 21.12
CA ARG A 206 7.01 -3.57 21.07
C ARG A 206 6.40 -4.91 20.68
N ASP A 207 7.23 -5.73 20.04
CA ASP A 207 7.06 -7.17 19.85
C ASP A 207 5.77 -7.58 19.09
N SER A 208 5.25 -6.71 18.22
CA SER A 208 4.13 -7.03 17.32
C SER A 208 4.48 -8.19 16.39
N ARG A 209 3.63 -9.23 16.36
CA ARG A 209 3.81 -10.43 15.52
C ARG A 209 2.53 -11.24 15.34
N GLY A 210 2.16 -11.58 14.11
CA GLY A 210 1.01 -12.41 13.76
C GLY A 210 0.52 -12.22 12.34
N THR A 211 -0.09 -11.07 12.06
CA THR A 211 -0.61 -10.70 10.73
C THR A 211 -0.11 -9.31 10.35
N PRO A 212 0.46 -9.13 9.13
CA PRO A 212 0.95 -7.85 8.65
C PRO A 212 -0.02 -6.68 8.84
N PRO A 213 0.50 -5.45 9.06
CA PRO A 213 1.90 -5.05 8.87
C PRO A 213 2.83 -5.31 10.07
N GLU A 214 2.31 -5.74 11.23
CA GLU A 214 3.12 -6.11 12.41
C GLU A 214 4.05 -5.01 12.93
N GLU A 215 3.69 -3.74 12.75
CA GLU A 215 4.57 -2.62 13.06
C GLU A 215 4.52 -2.18 14.53
N GLY A 216 5.51 -1.39 14.93
CA GLY A 216 5.48 -0.68 16.20
C GLY A 216 4.38 0.39 16.19
N PHE A 217 4.54 1.39 15.31
CA PHE A 217 3.54 2.46 15.15
C PHE A 217 3.39 2.86 13.68
N GLY A 218 2.17 2.74 13.14
CA GLY A 218 1.90 2.87 11.71
C GLY A 218 0.81 3.88 11.36
N PHE A 219 0.92 4.41 10.13
CA PHE A 219 -0.06 5.32 9.53
C PHE A 219 -0.51 4.79 8.15
N GLU A 220 -1.79 4.45 8.03
CA GLU A 220 -2.34 3.76 6.85
C GLU A 220 -3.73 4.30 6.47
N PRO A 221 -3.86 5.55 5.96
CA PRO A 221 -5.14 6.07 5.51
C PRO A 221 -5.70 5.20 4.36
N ASN A 222 -6.96 4.83 4.48
CA ASN A 222 -7.69 3.99 3.53
C ASN A 222 -8.34 4.79 2.40
N HIS A 223 -8.59 6.09 2.62
CA HIS A 223 -9.29 6.96 1.67
C HIS A 223 -8.70 8.38 1.63
N PRO A 224 -8.88 9.14 0.52
CA PRO A 224 -8.34 10.50 0.42
C PRO A 224 -8.85 11.53 1.44
N ASP A 225 -10.01 11.30 2.05
CA ASP A 225 -10.65 12.18 3.04
C ASP A 225 -10.20 11.90 4.49
N GLN A 226 -9.16 11.08 4.66
CA GLN A 226 -8.62 10.61 5.94
C GLN A 226 -7.28 11.29 6.24
N PRO A 227 -7.27 12.47 6.89
CA PRO A 227 -6.05 13.23 7.12
C PRO A 227 -5.14 12.60 8.18
N ILE A 228 -3.83 12.82 8.02
CA ILE A 228 -2.78 12.61 9.03
C ILE A 228 -2.05 13.94 9.24
N GLN A 229 -2.51 14.76 10.17
CA GLN A 229 -2.05 16.14 10.31
C GLN A 229 -1.62 16.47 11.74
N ASN A 230 -0.51 17.19 11.87
CA ASN A 230 0.02 17.68 13.13
C ASN A 230 0.20 16.55 14.15
N ILE A 231 1.00 15.56 13.77
CA ILE A 231 1.31 14.39 14.60
C ILE A 231 2.73 14.54 15.17
N LEU A 232 2.88 14.38 16.48
CA LEU A 232 4.15 14.36 17.18
C LEU A 232 4.33 13.03 17.91
N LEU A 233 5.43 12.33 17.64
CA LEU A 233 5.96 11.25 18.47
C LEU A 233 7.23 11.75 19.14
N GLU A 234 7.25 11.77 20.48
CA GLU A 234 8.36 12.30 21.27
C GLU A 234 8.80 11.29 22.34
N ASP A 235 10.11 11.08 22.49
CA ASP A 235 10.69 10.18 23.50
C ASP A 235 10.11 8.75 23.44
N CYS A 236 9.82 8.23 22.24
CA CYS A 236 9.19 6.93 22.05
C CYS A 236 10.17 5.84 21.63
N GLU A 237 9.82 4.59 21.94
CA GLU A 237 10.58 3.40 21.57
C GLU A 237 9.72 2.42 20.75
N LEU A 238 10.19 2.06 19.56
CA LEU A 238 9.49 1.19 18.61
C LEU A 238 10.42 0.02 18.26
N THR A 239 10.30 -1.09 18.99
CA THR A 239 11.36 -2.13 19.01
C THR A 239 10.85 -3.56 18.98
N GLY A 240 11.64 -4.46 18.37
CA GLY A 240 11.37 -5.90 18.39
C GLY A 240 10.16 -6.35 17.56
N ASN A 241 9.59 -5.46 16.75
CA ASN A 241 8.41 -5.77 15.95
C ASN A 241 8.79 -6.60 14.72
N HIS A 242 7.92 -7.53 14.31
CA HIS A 242 8.15 -8.31 13.10
C HIS A 242 8.04 -7.45 11.83
N GLY A 243 7.22 -6.39 11.88
CA GLY A 243 7.13 -5.36 10.87
C GLY A 243 8.25 -4.32 10.96
N PHE A 244 7.96 -3.10 10.47
CA PHE A 244 8.86 -1.96 10.66
C PHE A 244 8.70 -1.38 12.06
N GLY A 245 9.71 -0.66 12.54
CA GLY A 245 9.56 0.20 13.73
C GLY A 245 8.44 1.22 13.50
N SER A 246 8.52 1.96 12.39
CA SER A 246 7.41 2.78 11.90
C SER A 246 7.20 2.65 10.40
N TYR A 247 5.93 2.55 10.01
CA TYR A 247 5.48 2.36 8.63
C TYR A 247 4.45 3.43 8.27
N ILE A 248 4.79 4.30 7.32
CA ILE A 248 3.91 5.33 6.78
C ILE A 248 3.54 4.91 5.36
N TYR A 249 2.31 4.42 5.18
CA TYR A 249 1.84 3.90 3.92
C TYR A 249 0.53 4.56 3.52
N THR A 250 0.60 5.60 2.69
CA THR A 250 -0.56 6.43 2.35
C THR A 250 -0.99 6.22 0.90
N SER A 251 -0.94 4.96 0.43
CA SER A 251 -1.18 4.61 -0.97
C SER A 251 -2.54 5.03 -1.51
N GLN A 252 -3.54 5.14 -0.62
CA GLN A 252 -4.91 5.53 -0.97
C GLN A 252 -5.15 7.03 -0.89
N SER A 253 -4.11 7.83 -0.63
CA SER A 253 -4.20 9.29 -0.64
C SER A 253 -4.23 9.85 -2.06
N ALA A 254 -4.79 11.05 -2.20
CA ALA A 254 -4.85 11.78 -3.47
C ALA A 254 -4.31 13.20 -3.31
N SER A 255 -4.19 13.94 -4.41
CA SER A 255 -3.81 15.37 -4.38
C SER A 255 -4.80 16.25 -3.57
N SER A 256 -6.05 15.80 -3.44
CA SER A 256 -7.08 16.41 -2.60
C SER A 256 -6.92 16.14 -1.11
N THR A 257 -6.13 15.14 -0.71
CA THR A 257 -5.87 14.82 0.69
C THR A 257 -5.16 16.01 1.36
N PRO A 258 -5.59 16.42 2.56
CA PRO A 258 -4.88 17.46 3.32
C PRO A 258 -3.40 17.11 3.52
N PRO A 259 -2.48 18.11 3.49
CA PRO A 259 -1.06 17.82 3.60
C PRO A 259 -0.69 17.05 4.86
N LEU A 260 0.01 15.93 4.70
CA LEU A 260 0.45 15.11 5.83
C LEU A 260 1.54 15.84 6.63
N SER A 261 1.48 15.74 7.97
CA SER A 261 2.57 16.25 8.83
C SER A 261 2.79 15.36 10.04
N ILE A 262 3.97 14.75 10.09
CA ILE A 262 4.42 13.89 11.20
C ILE A 262 5.82 14.30 11.63
N THR A 263 6.05 14.43 12.93
CA THR A 263 7.36 14.69 13.53
C THR A 263 7.69 13.58 14.52
N TYR A 264 8.89 13.02 14.40
CA TYR A 264 9.50 12.14 15.40
C TYR A 264 10.62 12.92 16.10
N ARG A 265 10.65 12.89 17.42
CA ARG A 265 11.68 13.55 18.24
C ARG A 265 12.18 12.62 19.31
N ASN A 266 13.51 12.47 19.43
CA ASN A 266 14.14 11.65 20.46
C ASN A 266 13.66 10.18 20.46
N CYS A 267 13.28 9.65 19.29
CA CYS A 267 12.74 8.29 19.21
C CYS A 267 13.85 7.25 18.94
N LEU A 268 13.66 6.06 19.50
CA LEU A 268 14.45 4.86 19.20
C LEU A 268 13.62 3.88 18.37
N LEU A 269 14.13 3.50 17.20
CA LEU A 269 13.58 2.43 16.38
C LEU A 269 14.65 1.35 16.24
N ALA A 270 14.49 0.21 16.90
CA ALA A 270 15.56 -0.79 16.98
C ALA A 270 15.06 -2.24 16.86
N ASP A 271 15.87 -3.09 16.24
CA ASP A 271 15.70 -4.55 16.25
C ASP A 271 14.34 -5.03 15.68
N ASN A 272 13.78 -4.28 14.73
CA ASN A 272 12.56 -4.68 14.01
C ASN A 272 12.93 -5.53 12.78
N ASP A 273 12.18 -6.60 12.49
CA ASP A 273 12.57 -7.61 11.50
C ASP A 273 12.48 -7.10 10.06
N ALA A 274 11.42 -6.36 9.70
CA ALA A 274 11.28 -5.81 8.35
C ALA A 274 12.20 -4.61 8.10
N GLY A 275 12.54 -3.85 9.15
CA GLY A 275 13.40 -2.67 9.07
C GLY A 275 13.10 -1.56 10.07
N GLY A 276 13.86 -0.47 10.00
CA GLY A 276 13.74 0.64 10.95
C GLY A 276 12.55 1.56 10.65
N PHE A 277 12.58 2.20 9.49
CA PHE A 277 11.64 3.27 9.12
C PHE A 277 11.30 3.23 7.64
N SER A 278 10.02 3.38 7.30
CA SER A 278 9.57 3.29 5.90
C SER A 278 8.46 4.28 5.58
N VAL A 279 8.59 4.98 4.44
CA VAL A 279 7.66 6.02 3.97
C VAL A 279 7.28 5.82 2.51
N HIS A 280 5.97 5.79 2.25
CA HIS A 280 5.35 5.63 0.93
C HIS A 280 4.17 6.62 0.80
N PRO A 281 4.40 7.90 0.43
CA PRO A 281 3.37 8.91 0.45
C PRO A 281 2.41 8.83 -0.75
N ALA A 282 2.75 8.07 -1.80
CA ALA A 282 1.99 7.99 -3.05
C ALA A 282 2.10 6.62 -3.72
N GLN A 283 1.10 6.28 -4.54
CA GLN A 283 1.17 5.21 -5.54
C GLN A 283 1.61 5.77 -6.89
N GLY A 284 2.28 4.94 -7.70
CA GLY A 284 2.61 5.29 -9.08
C GLY A 284 1.35 5.61 -9.89
N GLY A 285 1.38 6.66 -10.73
CA GLY A 285 0.24 7.03 -11.59
C GLY A 285 -0.32 8.45 -11.42
N GLY A 286 0.33 9.34 -10.65
CA GLY A 286 0.02 10.78 -10.66
C GLY A 286 -0.76 11.32 -9.45
N ASN A 287 -1.16 10.47 -8.50
CA ASN A 287 -1.69 10.93 -7.22
C ASN A 287 -0.54 11.20 -6.24
N SER A 288 -0.19 12.47 -6.06
CA SER A 288 0.89 12.86 -5.15
C SER A 288 0.33 13.56 -3.93
N LEU A 289 0.44 12.90 -2.78
CA LEU A 289 0.17 13.49 -1.47
C LEU A 289 1.16 14.64 -1.22
N ARG A 290 0.66 15.73 -0.64
CA ARG A 290 1.50 16.81 -0.13
C ARG A 290 1.84 16.56 1.33
N GLY A 291 2.98 17.04 1.81
CA GLY A 291 3.26 16.99 3.23
C GLY A 291 4.73 16.90 3.61
N LYS A 292 4.96 16.51 4.86
CA LYS A 292 6.29 16.34 5.42
C LYS A 292 6.34 15.29 6.52
N VAL A 293 7.48 14.62 6.60
CA VAL A 293 7.91 13.79 7.73
C VAL A 293 9.25 14.31 8.23
N GLU A 294 9.34 14.58 9.53
CA GLU A 294 10.56 15.13 10.14
C GLU A 294 11.03 14.20 11.26
N LEU A 295 12.34 13.93 11.31
CA LEU A 295 12.99 13.16 12.36
C LEU A 295 14.07 14.02 13.02
N HIS A 296 13.98 14.20 14.33
CA HIS A 296 14.90 14.99 15.13
C HIS A 296 15.51 14.14 16.24
N ASN A 297 16.84 14.10 16.32
CA ASN A 297 17.56 13.38 17.37
C ASN A 297 17.10 11.91 17.53
N CYS A 298 16.77 11.26 16.42
CA CYS A 298 16.27 9.88 16.43
C CYS A 298 17.40 8.89 16.15
N ARG A 299 17.30 7.69 16.71
CA ARG A 299 18.23 6.59 16.46
C ARG A 299 17.48 5.42 15.82
N ILE A 300 17.93 5.01 14.64
CA ILE A 300 17.44 3.83 13.92
C ILE A 300 18.54 2.78 13.98
N VAL A 301 18.27 1.63 14.60
CA VAL A 301 19.19 0.49 14.70
C VAL A 301 18.60 -0.71 13.97
N ALA A 302 19.15 -1.04 12.81
CA ALA A 302 18.60 -2.05 11.91
C ALA A 302 19.71 -3.00 11.45
N PRO A 303 20.08 -4.01 12.27
CA PRO A 303 21.12 -4.99 11.92
C PRO A 303 20.65 -6.01 10.87
N LYS A 304 19.38 -5.94 10.45
CA LYS A 304 18.75 -6.79 9.43
C LYS A 304 17.61 -6.02 8.77
N GLY A 305 16.98 -6.63 7.76
CA GLY A 305 15.85 -6.04 7.05
C GLY A 305 16.23 -4.77 6.28
N LYS A 306 15.21 -3.99 5.89
CA LYS A 306 15.37 -2.76 5.11
C LYS A 306 15.48 -1.56 6.05
N ALA A 307 16.69 -1.11 6.35
CA ALA A 307 16.94 -0.16 7.44
C ALA A 307 16.16 1.17 7.30
N LEU A 308 16.31 1.85 6.16
CA LEU A 308 15.53 3.04 5.81
C LEU A 308 15.00 2.91 4.37
N VAL A 309 13.67 2.99 4.20
CA VAL A 309 13.00 2.90 2.89
C VAL A 309 12.18 4.15 2.63
N LEU A 310 12.49 4.86 1.54
CA LEU A 310 11.79 6.10 1.16
C LEU A 310 11.36 5.99 -0.30
N ALA A 311 10.10 5.64 -0.51
CA ALA A 311 9.53 5.43 -1.84
C ALA A 311 8.65 6.60 -2.25
N ASN A 312 8.60 6.90 -3.55
CA ASN A 312 7.63 7.81 -4.18
C ASN A 312 7.56 9.21 -3.54
N LEU A 313 8.69 9.80 -3.14
CA LEU A 313 8.75 11.19 -2.68
C LEU A 313 8.64 12.15 -3.88
N ALA A 314 7.43 12.67 -4.12
CA ALA A 314 7.18 13.56 -5.24
C ALA A 314 7.82 14.93 -4.97
N GLY A 315 8.84 15.28 -5.76
CA GLY A 315 9.56 16.54 -5.61
C GLY A 315 8.63 17.76 -5.70
N GLY A 316 8.80 18.70 -4.79
CA GLY A 316 7.97 19.89 -4.60
C GLY A 316 6.68 19.66 -3.81
N LEU A 317 6.31 18.40 -3.52
CA LEU A 317 5.03 18.06 -2.89
C LEU A 317 5.20 17.42 -1.52
N PHE A 318 6.13 16.47 -1.38
CA PHE A 318 6.34 15.74 -0.14
C PHE A 318 7.81 15.73 0.26
N SER A 319 8.09 16.09 1.51
CA SER A 319 9.47 16.14 2.03
C SER A 319 9.71 15.17 3.17
N VAL A 320 10.95 14.68 3.28
CA VAL A 320 11.42 13.93 4.44
C VAL A 320 12.71 14.56 4.93
N THR A 321 12.77 14.89 6.21
CA THR A 321 13.91 15.62 6.80
C THR A 321 14.47 14.90 8.01
N PHE A 322 15.80 14.76 8.05
CA PHE A 322 16.54 14.24 9.20
C PHE A 322 17.39 15.35 9.83
N ARG A 323 17.39 15.41 11.16
CA ARG A 323 18.21 16.33 11.97
C ARG A 323 18.79 15.57 13.16
N ASP A 324 20.11 15.59 13.29
CA ASP A 324 20.85 14.97 14.40
C ASP A 324 20.52 13.49 14.59
N CYS A 325 20.23 12.78 13.51
CA CYS A 325 19.83 11.37 13.55
C CYS A 325 21.02 10.43 13.37
N VAL A 326 20.87 9.20 13.87
CA VAL A 326 21.81 8.11 13.68
C VAL A 326 21.11 6.92 13.03
N LEU A 327 21.70 6.39 11.96
CA LEU A 327 21.31 5.14 11.30
C LEU A 327 22.42 4.11 11.50
N ASP A 328 22.20 3.14 12.38
CA ASP A 328 23.14 2.08 12.71
C ASP A 328 22.71 0.77 12.02
N VAL A 329 23.46 0.37 10.99
CA VAL A 329 23.17 -0.79 10.13
C VAL A 329 24.27 -1.83 10.22
N ARG A 330 25.05 -1.81 11.29
CA ARG A 330 26.11 -2.80 11.51
C ARG A 330 25.52 -4.22 11.52
N GLY A 331 26.15 -5.12 10.79
CA GLY A 331 25.68 -6.49 10.57
C GLY A 331 24.58 -6.65 9.50
N ASN A 332 24.03 -5.56 8.95
CA ASN A 332 22.98 -5.64 7.95
C ASN A 332 23.57 -5.86 6.55
N PRO A 333 23.21 -6.94 5.82
CA PRO A 333 23.70 -7.17 4.46
C PRO A 333 23.06 -6.27 3.40
N ASN A 334 21.97 -5.56 3.73
CA ASN A 334 21.28 -4.68 2.80
C ASN A 334 21.87 -3.27 2.79
N VAL A 335 21.68 -2.58 1.66
CA VAL A 335 22.00 -1.14 1.53
C VAL A 335 21.35 -0.33 2.66
N PRO A 336 22.08 0.63 3.28
CA PRO A 336 21.57 1.39 4.42
C PRO A 336 20.30 2.20 4.11
N ILE A 337 20.26 2.90 2.98
CA ILE A 337 19.13 3.74 2.56
C ILE A 337 18.67 3.31 1.17
N ARG A 338 17.42 2.87 1.06
CA ARG A 338 16.78 2.54 -0.21
C ARG A 338 15.80 3.62 -0.62
N LEU A 339 16.09 4.25 -1.74
CA LEU A 339 15.21 5.21 -2.40
C LEU A 339 14.58 4.54 -3.62
N SER A 340 13.30 4.78 -3.88
CA SER A 340 12.66 4.32 -5.12
C SER A 340 11.54 5.24 -5.57
N SER A 341 11.22 5.22 -6.86
CA SER A 341 10.10 5.97 -7.43
C SER A 341 9.51 5.25 -8.62
N SER A 342 8.21 4.97 -8.57
CA SER A 342 7.41 4.53 -9.71
C SER A 342 6.61 5.68 -10.36
N MET A 343 6.97 6.92 -10.06
CA MET A 343 6.33 8.12 -10.62
C MET A 343 7.13 8.66 -11.81
N SER A 344 6.46 9.43 -12.69
CA SER A 344 7.11 10.22 -13.74
C SER A 344 7.60 11.59 -13.24
N ILE A 345 7.23 11.97 -12.01
CA ILE A 345 7.70 13.18 -11.34
C ILE A 345 9.07 12.87 -10.71
N PRO A 346 10.05 13.78 -10.80
CA PRO A 346 11.33 13.61 -10.13
C PRO A 346 11.20 13.29 -8.64
N TYR A 347 12.05 12.40 -8.16
CA TYR A 347 12.22 12.11 -6.75
C TYR A 347 12.86 13.32 -6.07
N GLY A 348 12.22 13.86 -5.04
CA GLY A 348 12.67 15.11 -4.44
C GLY A 348 12.29 15.32 -2.98
N ASP A 349 12.89 16.38 -2.44
CA ASP A 349 12.77 16.91 -1.08
C ASP A 349 13.13 15.96 0.07
N LEU A 350 14.18 15.17 -0.16
CA LEU A 350 14.88 14.43 0.90
C LEU A 350 16.06 15.26 1.43
N ASP A 351 15.96 15.71 2.67
CA ASP A 351 17.04 16.38 3.38
C ASP A 351 17.59 15.47 4.49
N LEU A 352 18.76 14.89 4.24
CA LEU A 352 19.43 13.99 5.19
C LEU A 352 20.13 14.75 6.34
N GLY A 353 20.12 16.09 6.35
CA GLY A 353 20.76 16.90 7.38
C GLY A 353 22.18 16.43 7.68
N ASN A 354 22.51 16.26 8.96
CA ASN A 354 23.77 15.69 9.44
C ASN A 354 23.63 14.21 9.85
N LEU A 355 22.78 13.44 9.16
CA LEU A 355 22.57 12.02 9.45
C LEU A 355 23.90 11.26 9.52
N LYS A 356 24.14 10.58 10.64
CA LYS A 356 25.28 9.71 10.84
C LYS A 356 24.90 8.26 10.55
N ILE A 357 25.49 7.67 9.52
CA ILE A 357 25.34 6.27 9.15
C ILE A 357 26.51 5.48 9.76
N ILE A 358 26.23 4.41 10.50
CA ILE A 358 27.25 3.51 11.06
C ILE A 358 27.08 2.15 10.40
N ASP A 359 28.10 1.70 9.67
CA ASP A 359 28.10 0.46 8.90
C ASP A 359 29.23 -0.49 9.35
N SER A 360 29.13 -1.78 9.06
CA SER A 360 30.21 -2.75 9.26
C SER A 360 31.16 -2.84 8.08
N GLU A 361 30.71 -2.45 6.89
CA GLU A 361 31.47 -2.61 5.65
C GLU A 361 31.49 -1.35 4.79
N ALA A 362 32.55 -1.20 3.99
CA ALA A 362 32.67 -0.09 3.05
C ALA A 362 31.84 -0.38 1.79
N ARG A 363 30.68 0.28 1.66
CA ARG A 363 29.76 0.14 0.52
C ARG A 363 29.00 1.44 0.23
N ALA A 364 28.24 1.45 -0.87
CA ALA A 364 27.37 2.57 -1.19
C ALA A 364 26.27 2.72 -0.10
N PRO A 365 26.11 3.90 0.51
CA PRO A 365 25.13 4.09 1.59
C PRO A 365 23.69 4.27 1.10
N ILE A 366 23.52 4.61 -0.18
CA ILE A 366 22.23 4.93 -0.78
C ILE A 366 22.12 4.19 -2.13
N SER A 367 21.00 3.50 -2.35
CA SER A 367 20.58 3.01 -3.67
C SER A 367 19.34 3.76 -4.14
N PHE A 368 19.20 3.98 -5.45
CA PHE A 368 18.00 4.58 -6.03
C PHE A 368 17.46 3.74 -7.20
N GLU A 369 16.15 3.57 -7.25
CA GLU A 369 15.45 2.83 -8.31
C GLU A 369 14.32 3.70 -8.91
N GLY A 370 14.52 4.20 -10.12
CA GLY A 370 13.58 5.09 -10.84
C GLY A 370 12.74 4.35 -11.89
N LEU A 371 11.81 3.50 -11.46
CA LEU A 371 11.02 2.60 -12.32
C LEU A 371 10.24 3.30 -13.44
N LYS A 372 9.77 4.55 -13.25
CA LYS A 372 9.16 5.36 -14.32
C LYS A 372 10.03 6.54 -14.79
N GLY A 373 11.34 6.35 -14.68
CA GLY A 373 12.41 7.32 -14.96
C GLY A 373 12.32 8.64 -14.21
N ALA A 374 11.67 8.63 -13.06
CA ALA A 374 11.99 9.57 -12.00
C ALA A 374 13.48 9.50 -11.71
N GLY A 375 14.15 10.65 -11.79
CA GLY A 375 15.50 10.82 -11.27
C GLY A 375 15.47 11.66 -10.01
N ILE A 376 16.63 11.86 -9.40
CA ILE A 376 16.78 12.60 -8.15
C ILE A 376 17.04 14.08 -8.47
N LEU A 377 16.19 14.98 -7.97
CA LEU A 377 16.44 16.44 -8.02
C LEU A 377 16.57 17.11 -6.64
N GLY A 378 16.09 16.46 -5.57
CA GLY A 378 15.92 17.10 -4.27
C GLY A 378 16.63 16.39 -3.12
N LEU A 379 17.86 15.90 -3.31
CA LEU A 379 18.67 15.27 -2.26
C LEU A 379 19.62 16.30 -1.64
N ARG A 380 19.50 16.55 -0.33
CA ARG A 380 20.24 17.60 0.40
C ARG A 380 20.80 17.08 1.72
N GLY A 381 21.73 17.83 2.31
CA GLY A 381 22.35 17.54 3.60
C GLY A 381 23.86 17.32 3.51
N GLN A 382 24.45 16.97 4.65
CA GLN A 382 25.85 16.59 4.86
C GLN A 382 25.92 15.30 5.69
N PRO A 383 25.31 14.19 5.22
CA PRO A 383 25.37 12.93 5.94
C PRO A 383 26.79 12.35 5.91
N THR A 384 27.10 11.54 6.90
CA THR A 384 28.40 10.87 7.03
C THR A 384 28.23 9.37 7.18
N VAL A 385 29.21 8.60 6.70
CA VAL A 385 29.31 7.15 6.92
C VAL A 385 30.52 6.85 7.78
N GLN A 386 30.32 6.08 8.83
CA GLN A 386 31.35 5.59 9.73
C GLN A 386 31.43 4.06 9.65
N ILE A 387 32.60 3.52 9.32
CA ILE A 387 32.82 2.06 9.29
C ILE A 387 33.29 1.61 10.68
N GLY A 388 32.53 0.72 11.31
CA GLY A 388 32.74 0.32 12.69
C GLY A 388 32.53 1.48 13.68
N LEU A 389 32.80 1.23 14.96
CA LEU A 389 32.66 2.24 16.02
C LEU A 389 33.86 3.19 16.15
N GLU A 390 35.03 2.76 15.68
CA GLU A 390 36.29 3.51 15.80
C GLU A 390 36.67 4.24 14.51
N GLY A 391 36.02 3.94 13.38
CA GLY A 391 36.29 4.61 12.11
C GLY A 391 36.00 6.11 12.18
N ALA A 392 36.77 6.89 11.43
CA ALA A 392 36.45 8.31 11.22
C ALA A 392 35.23 8.44 10.28
N PRO A 393 34.22 9.25 10.61
CA PRO A 393 33.11 9.53 9.70
C PRO A 393 33.60 10.19 8.40
N LYS A 394 33.14 9.69 7.26
CA LYS A 394 33.43 10.24 5.93
C LYS A 394 32.17 10.87 5.33
N PRO A 395 32.24 12.04 4.69
CA PRO A 395 31.09 12.62 3.99
C PRO A 395 30.55 11.70 2.89
N VAL A 396 29.24 11.72 2.68
CA VAL A 396 28.59 11.09 1.52
C VAL A 396 28.40 12.16 0.43
N ASP A 397 28.87 11.88 -0.77
CA ASP A 397 28.69 12.77 -1.91
C ASP A 397 27.27 12.64 -2.50
N LEU A 398 26.34 13.38 -1.91
CA LEU A 398 24.95 13.41 -2.37
C LEU A 398 24.80 14.00 -3.78
N ALA A 399 25.69 14.93 -4.17
CA ALA A 399 25.66 15.53 -5.50
C ALA A 399 26.03 14.52 -6.57
N ALA A 400 27.05 13.69 -6.34
CA ALA A 400 27.40 12.58 -7.23
C ALA A 400 26.27 11.55 -7.35
N ILE A 401 25.62 11.19 -6.24
CA ILE A 401 24.47 10.25 -6.25
C ILE A 401 23.30 10.80 -7.05
N ALA A 402 22.97 12.09 -6.90
CA ALA A 402 21.91 12.71 -7.68
C ALA A 402 22.29 12.80 -9.17
N ALA A 403 23.53 13.17 -9.47
CA ALA A 403 24.04 13.28 -10.85
C ALA A 403 24.08 11.93 -11.58
N SER A 404 24.25 10.81 -10.87
CA SER A 404 24.19 9.46 -11.46
C SER A 404 22.77 8.97 -11.73
N HIS A 405 21.74 9.69 -11.28
CA HIS A 405 20.32 9.35 -11.47
C HIS A 405 19.52 10.57 -11.96
N PRO A 406 19.87 11.18 -13.10
CA PRO A 406 19.16 12.36 -13.61
C PRO A 406 17.72 12.00 -14.00
N PRO A 407 16.75 12.92 -13.85
CA PRO A 407 15.40 12.69 -14.35
C PRO A 407 15.40 12.45 -15.85
N ASN A 408 14.65 11.43 -16.28
CA ASN A 408 14.45 11.20 -17.69
C ASN A 408 13.36 12.16 -18.21
N MET A 409 13.77 13.34 -18.64
CA MET A 409 12.86 14.39 -19.13
C MET A 409 12.00 13.94 -20.31
N LEU A 410 12.47 12.99 -21.13
CA LEU A 410 11.70 12.42 -22.23
C LEU A 410 10.41 11.75 -21.71
N LEU A 411 10.45 11.11 -20.54
CA LEU A 411 9.27 10.45 -19.95
C LEU A 411 8.20 11.43 -19.47
N GLN A 412 8.51 12.72 -19.33
CA GLN A 412 7.48 13.74 -19.10
C GLN A 412 6.62 13.98 -20.35
N GLU A 413 7.12 13.64 -21.54
CA GLU A 413 6.36 13.70 -22.79
C GLU A 413 5.49 12.47 -23.04
N ARG A 414 5.56 11.47 -22.15
CA ARG A 414 4.85 10.20 -22.28
C ARG A 414 3.34 10.44 -22.39
N LYS A 415 2.81 10.16 -23.57
CA LYS A 415 1.38 10.18 -23.87
C LYS A 415 1.03 8.89 -24.60
N LEU A 416 0.02 8.17 -24.12
CA LEU A 416 -0.51 6.98 -24.78
C LEU A 416 -1.91 7.32 -25.29
N ASP A 417 -2.16 7.09 -26.58
CA ASP A 417 -3.51 7.24 -27.13
C ASP A 417 -4.48 6.28 -26.42
N GLU A 418 -5.74 6.68 -26.29
CA GLU A 418 -6.77 5.74 -25.87
C GLU A 418 -6.96 4.65 -26.92
N PHE A 419 -7.26 3.45 -26.44
CA PHE A 419 -7.62 2.35 -27.31
C PHE A 419 -9.15 2.38 -27.53
N VAL A 420 -9.56 2.70 -28.76
CA VAL A 420 -10.96 2.74 -29.17
C VAL A 420 -11.19 1.68 -30.24
N GLY A 421 -11.75 0.54 -29.85
CA GLY A 421 -11.86 -0.65 -30.74
C GLY A 421 -12.59 -0.40 -32.06
N SER A 422 -13.55 0.53 -32.10
CA SER A 422 -14.32 0.88 -33.31
C SER A 422 -13.50 1.59 -34.39
N GLU A 423 -12.30 2.09 -34.06
CA GLU A 423 -11.41 2.76 -35.01
C GLU A 423 -10.56 1.76 -35.82
N TYR A 424 -10.52 0.49 -35.41
CA TYR A 424 -9.64 -0.50 -36.03
C TYR A 424 -10.34 -1.35 -37.08
N VAL A 425 -9.61 -1.64 -38.15
CA VAL A 425 -10.00 -2.60 -39.18
C VAL A 425 -8.82 -3.46 -39.61
N VAL A 426 -9.12 -4.61 -40.22
CA VAL A 426 -8.10 -5.42 -40.91
C VAL A 426 -7.47 -4.58 -42.03
N ALA A 427 -6.14 -4.58 -42.11
CA ALA A 427 -5.46 -3.87 -43.19
C ALA A 427 -5.79 -4.50 -44.56
N PRO A 428 -5.92 -3.71 -45.63
CA PRO A 428 -6.05 -4.23 -46.98
C PRO A 428 -4.91 -5.20 -47.32
N GLY A 429 -5.25 -6.40 -47.79
CA GLY A 429 -4.26 -7.43 -48.16
C GLY A 429 -3.67 -8.22 -46.99
N ALA A 430 -4.11 -8.00 -45.75
CA ALA A 430 -3.74 -8.89 -44.64
C ALA A 430 -4.27 -10.30 -44.89
N VAL A 431 -3.37 -11.27 -44.90
CA VAL A 431 -3.67 -12.69 -45.19
C VAL A 431 -3.80 -13.55 -43.93
N GLY A 432 -3.28 -13.07 -42.81
CA GLY A 432 -3.21 -13.82 -41.56
C GLY A 432 -2.04 -14.79 -41.55
N ARG A 433 -1.48 -15.00 -40.37
CA ARG A 433 -0.42 -15.97 -40.11
C ARG A 433 -0.50 -16.45 -38.68
N LEU A 434 -0.53 -17.77 -38.52
CA LEU A 434 -0.36 -18.40 -37.21
C LEU A 434 1.11 -18.27 -36.78
N ALA A 435 1.42 -17.17 -36.10
CA ALA A 435 2.74 -16.88 -35.56
C ALA A 435 2.84 -17.33 -34.09
N PRO A 436 4.06 -17.59 -33.58
CA PRO A 436 4.27 -17.79 -32.15
C PRO A 436 3.62 -16.67 -31.33
N SER A 437 2.97 -17.05 -30.24
CA SER A 437 2.38 -16.08 -29.33
C SER A 437 3.46 -15.41 -28.50
N ALA A 438 3.27 -14.13 -28.18
CA ALA A 438 3.96 -13.54 -27.05
C ALA A 438 3.48 -14.21 -25.74
N LEU A 439 4.31 -14.14 -24.71
CA LEU A 439 4.00 -14.69 -23.39
C LEU A 439 3.42 -13.57 -22.52
N TYR A 440 2.10 -13.54 -22.37
CA TYR A 440 1.39 -12.46 -21.66
C TYR A 440 1.31 -12.74 -20.16
N ARG A 441 1.63 -11.75 -19.31
CA ARG A 441 1.48 -11.83 -17.85
C ARG A 441 0.69 -10.63 -17.31
N GLY A 442 0.02 -10.79 -16.17
CA GLY A 442 -0.76 -9.73 -15.55
C GLY A 442 -2.01 -9.42 -16.37
N ARG A 443 -2.37 -8.13 -16.45
CA ARG A 443 -3.59 -7.69 -17.14
C ARG A 443 -3.28 -7.30 -18.58
N ASN A 444 -3.85 -8.01 -19.54
CA ASN A 444 -3.67 -7.73 -20.98
C ASN A 444 -4.99 -7.83 -21.74
N THR A 445 -5.06 -7.10 -22.85
CA THR A 445 -6.18 -7.14 -23.80
C THR A 445 -5.64 -7.61 -25.15
N PHE A 446 -6.08 -8.81 -25.58
CA PHE A 446 -5.89 -9.29 -26.94
C PHE A 446 -7.11 -8.93 -27.79
N VAL A 447 -6.91 -8.62 -29.06
CA VAL A 447 -7.95 -8.11 -29.96
C VAL A 447 -8.04 -8.96 -31.22
N GLN A 448 -9.25 -9.12 -31.75
CA GLN A 448 -9.52 -9.85 -32.99
C GLN A 448 -10.64 -9.16 -33.77
N TYR A 449 -10.36 -8.69 -34.98
CA TYR A 449 -11.37 -8.14 -35.88
C TYR A 449 -12.04 -9.28 -36.65
N LEU A 450 -13.37 -9.24 -36.76
CA LEU A 450 -14.14 -10.19 -37.55
C LEU A 450 -15.25 -9.50 -38.32
N GLN A 451 -15.55 -10.04 -39.50
CA GLN A 451 -16.78 -9.71 -40.21
C GLN A 451 -17.95 -10.51 -39.64
N ALA A 452 -19.16 -9.95 -39.66
CA ALA A 452 -20.36 -10.69 -39.26
C ALA A 452 -20.48 -12.00 -40.03
N GLY A 453 -20.69 -13.11 -39.31
CA GLY A 453 -20.73 -14.47 -39.85
C GLY A 453 -19.37 -15.17 -39.96
N GLN A 454 -18.25 -14.45 -39.82
CA GLN A 454 -16.92 -15.05 -39.82
C GLN A 454 -16.64 -15.78 -38.51
N THR A 455 -15.94 -16.92 -38.60
CA THR A 455 -15.44 -17.65 -37.44
C THR A 455 -13.92 -17.57 -37.37
N ALA A 456 -13.40 -17.22 -36.20
CA ALA A 456 -11.99 -17.37 -35.83
C ALA A 456 -11.83 -18.52 -34.84
N ARG A 457 -10.74 -19.29 -34.96
CA ARG A 457 -10.31 -20.25 -33.95
C ARG A 457 -9.10 -19.69 -33.22
N LEU A 458 -9.30 -19.36 -31.95
CA LEU A 458 -8.24 -18.89 -31.08
C LEU A 458 -7.74 -20.05 -30.24
N THR A 459 -6.45 -20.34 -30.27
CA THR A 459 -5.83 -21.32 -29.36
C THR A 459 -5.26 -20.58 -28.16
N LEU A 460 -5.74 -20.93 -26.97
CA LEU A 460 -5.32 -20.35 -25.69
C LEU A 460 -4.67 -21.42 -24.83
N GLN A 461 -3.55 -21.09 -24.19
CA GLN A 461 -2.90 -21.99 -23.25
C GLN A 461 -2.30 -21.22 -22.08
N GLY A 462 -2.55 -21.71 -20.87
CA GLY A 462 -1.92 -21.20 -19.66
C GLY A 462 -0.62 -21.93 -19.35
N HIS A 463 0.36 -21.23 -18.79
CA HIS A 463 1.58 -21.82 -18.27
C HIS A 463 1.79 -21.39 -16.82
N CYS A 464 2.17 -22.35 -15.98
CA CYS A 464 2.33 -22.09 -14.56
C CYS A 464 3.62 -21.32 -14.30
N TYR A 465 3.50 -20.33 -13.42
CA TYR A 465 4.62 -19.65 -12.82
C TYR A 465 4.44 -19.53 -11.30
N SER A 466 3.20 -19.36 -10.83
CA SER A 466 2.86 -19.26 -9.41
C SER A 466 2.86 -20.60 -8.65
N THR A 467 2.84 -21.71 -9.39
CA THR A 467 2.65 -23.07 -8.86
C THR A 467 3.45 -24.06 -9.71
N SER A 468 3.92 -25.15 -9.10
CA SER A 468 4.48 -26.28 -9.84
C SER A 468 3.41 -27.29 -10.29
N ASP A 469 2.16 -27.12 -9.85
CA ASP A 469 1.04 -28.02 -10.11
C ASP A 469 0.09 -27.45 -11.19
N PRO A 470 0.17 -27.94 -12.44
CA PRO A 470 -0.62 -27.43 -13.55
C PRO A 470 -2.13 -27.66 -13.41
N THR A 471 -2.53 -28.62 -12.58
CA THR A 471 -3.96 -28.92 -12.37
C THR A 471 -4.69 -27.78 -11.64
N LYS A 472 -3.95 -26.90 -10.96
CA LYS A 472 -4.46 -25.74 -10.21
C LYS A 472 -4.49 -24.45 -11.03
N LEU A 473 -3.92 -24.44 -12.23
CA LEU A 473 -3.87 -23.25 -13.08
C LEU A 473 -5.26 -22.88 -13.61
N ARG A 474 -5.73 -21.67 -13.27
CA ARG A 474 -7.06 -21.19 -13.66
C ARG A 474 -6.98 -19.70 -14.01
N ILE A 475 -6.57 -19.39 -15.24
CA ILE A 475 -6.56 -18.02 -15.75
C ILE A 475 -7.99 -17.65 -16.16
N ARG A 476 -8.49 -16.52 -15.67
CA ARG A 476 -9.84 -16.01 -16.00
C ARG A 476 -9.75 -14.86 -16.99
N GLY A 477 -10.66 -14.84 -17.94
CA GLY A 477 -10.81 -13.73 -18.88
C GLY A 477 -12.25 -13.50 -19.31
N SER A 478 -12.48 -12.36 -19.93
CA SER A 478 -13.77 -11.94 -20.50
C SER A 478 -13.65 -11.76 -22.00
N ILE A 479 -14.63 -12.28 -22.74
CA ILE A 479 -14.75 -12.08 -24.18
C ILE A 479 -15.82 -11.02 -24.40
N ILE A 480 -15.47 -9.95 -25.09
CA ILE A 480 -16.30 -8.75 -25.22
C ILE A 480 -16.54 -8.47 -26.70
N ASP A 481 -17.78 -8.16 -27.05
CA ASP A 481 -18.16 -7.82 -28.42
C ASP A 481 -17.81 -6.37 -28.79
N PRO A 482 -17.91 -6.00 -30.09
CA PRO A 482 -17.61 -4.64 -30.52
C PRO A 482 -18.47 -3.53 -29.88
N ALA A 483 -19.60 -3.87 -29.26
CA ALA A 483 -20.46 -2.93 -28.54
C ALA A 483 -20.08 -2.80 -27.05
N GLY A 484 -19.02 -3.48 -26.60
CA GLY A 484 -18.56 -3.47 -25.21
C GLY A 484 -19.33 -4.45 -24.31
N LYS A 485 -20.18 -5.32 -24.88
CA LYS A 485 -20.93 -6.30 -24.09
C LYS A 485 -20.09 -7.55 -23.88
N THR A 486 -19.93 -7.97 -22.63
CA THR A 486 -19.36 -9.29 -22.30
C THR A 486 -20.25 -10.40 -22.85
N LEU A 487 -19.70 -11.20 -23.75
CA LEU A 487 -20.33 -12.39 -24.31
C LEU A 487 -20.20 -13.58 -23.37
N GLU A 488 -19.00 -13.77 -22.81
CA GLU A 488 -18.66 -14.96 -22.04
C GLU A 488 -17.50 -14.70 -21.08
N GLN A 489 -17.49 -15.43 -19.96
CA GLN A 489 -16.32 -15.57 -19.09
C GLN A 489 -15.61 -16.87 -19.45
N VAL A 490 -14.32 -16.77 -19.80
CA VAL A 490 -13.50 -17.91 -20.21
C VAL A 490 -12.50 -18.26 -19.11
N GLN A 491 -12.26 -19.56 -18.94
CA GLN A 491 -11.25 -20.08 -18.02
C GLN A 491 -10.24 -20.91 -18.80
N VAL A 492 -8.96 -20.54 -18.70
CA VAL A 492 -7.85 -21.20 -19.40
C VAL A 492 -7.00 -21.98 -18.40
N GLY A 493 -6.74 -23.25 -18.70
CA GLY A 493 -5.88 -24.15 -17.92
C GLY A 493 -4.53 -24.39 -18.61
N SER A 494 -3.80 -25.41 -18.15
CA SER A 494 -2.50 -25.79 -18.72
C SER A 494 -2.58 -26.43 -20.10
N ASP A 495 -3.71 -27.06 -20.41
CA ASP A 495 -3.94 -27.69 -21.70
C ASP A 495 -4.40 -26.65 -22.72
N ALA A 496 -3.89 -26.76 -23.95
CA ALA A 496 -4.30 -25.89 -25.04
C ALA A 496 -5.80 -26.06 -25.33
N MET A 497 -6.53 -24.95 -25.34
CA MET A 497 -7.95 -24.89 -25.63
C MET A 497 -8.17 -24.11 -26.92
N VAL A 498 -9.00 -24.65 -27.82
CA VAL A 498 -9.44 -23.93 -29.02
C VAL A 498 -10.80 -23.30 -28.77
N TYR A 499 -10.85 -21.97 -28.78
CA TYR A 499 -12.08 -21.20 -28.70
C TYR A 499 -12.52 -20.77 -30.10
N ALA A 500 -13.69 -21.26 -30.54
CA ALA A 500 -14.28 -20.88 -31.82
C ALA A 500 -15.23 -19.68 -31.64
N LEU A 501 -14.79 -18.49 -32.07
CA LEU A 501 -15.59 -17.27 -32.03
C LEU A 501 -16.26 -17.02 -33.38
N THR A 502 -17.58 -17.17 -33.45
CA THR A 502 -18.37 -16.74 -34.62
C THR A 502 -18.96 -15.36 -34.38
N ALA A 503 -18.52 -14.39 -35.17
CA ALA A 503 -18.93 -12.99 -35.02
C ALA A 503 -20.38 -12.78 -35.42
N LYS A 504 -21.17 -12.17 -34.53
CA LYS A 504 -22.56 -11.75 -34.82
C LYS A 504 -22.62 -10.39 -35.50
N VAL A 505 -21.64 -9.53 -35.23
CA VAL A 505 -21.53 -8.18 -35.76
C VAL A 505 -20.11 -7.97 -36.25
N THR A 506 -19.95 -7.15 -37.28
CA THR A 506 -18.62 -6.79 -37.78
C THR A 506 -17.95 -5.84 -36.79
N GLY A 507 -16.70 -6.11 -36.42
CA GLY A 507 -15.91 -5.24 -35.57
C GLY A 507 -14.82 -5.97 -34.80
N LEU A 508 -14.23 -5.26 -33.84
CA LEU A 508 -13.15 -5.75 -33.01
C LEU A 508 -13.68 -6.37 -31.71
N TYR A 509 -13.41 -7.67 -31.53
CA TYR A 509 -13.70 -8.41 -30.31
C TYR A 509 -12.49 -8.34 -29.38
N LEU A 510 -12.75 -8.24 -28.08
CA LEU A 510 -11.71 -8.13 -27.05
C LEU A 510 -11.67 -9.40 -26.20
N PHE A 511 -10.45 -9.79 -25.84
CA PHE A 511 -10.17 -10.86 -24.90
C PHE A 511 -9.35 -10.26 -23.76
N ASP A 512 -10.05 -9.91 -22.68
CA ASP A 512 -9.46 -9.30 -21.48
C ASP A 512 -9.10 -10.38 -20.48
N PHE A 513 -7.82 -10.51 -20.16
CA PHE A 513 -7.32 -11.50 -19.20
C PHE A 513 -6.57 -10.84 -18.04
N ASN A 514 -6.63 -11.46 -16.88
CA ASN A 514 -5.71 -11.21 -15.78
C ASN A 514 -5.09 -12.53 -15.33
N THR A 515 -3.82 -12.73 -15.67
CA THR A 515 -3.10 -13.97 -15.33
C THR A 515 -2.47 -13.91 -13.94
N VAL A 516 -2.53 -12.76 -13.26
CA VAL A 516 -1.83 -12.47 -12.01
C VAL A 516 -0.32 -12.75 -12.18
N PHE A 517 0.16 -13.90 -11.73
CA PHE A 517 1.56 -14.31 -11.83
C PHE A 517 1.82 -15.33 -12.97
N ASP A 518 0.78 -16.02 -13.44
CA ASP A 518 0.90 -17.05 -14.47
C ASP A 518 0.98 -16.44 -15.88
N ILE A 519 1.14 -17.29 -16.88
CA ILE A 519 1.43 -16.87 -18.26
C ILE A 519 0.30 -17.35 -19.18
N LEU A 520 -0.11 -16.51 -20.14
CA LEU A 520 -1.05 -16.88 -21.19
C LEU A 520 -0.38 -16.77 -22.56
N THR A 521 -0.63 -17.76 -23.42
CA THR A 521 -0.45 -17.66 -24.87
C THR A 521 -1.81 -17.64 -25.56
N ILE A 522 -1.91 -16.85 -26.62
CA ILE A 522 -3.09 -16.75 -27.48
C ILE A 522 -2.66 -16.54 -28.93
N VAL A 523 -3.18 -17.36 -29.84
CA VAL A 523 -2.97 -17.27 -31.29
C VAL A 523 -4.29 -17.41 -32.03
N SER A 524 -4.42 -16.80 -33.20
CA SER A 524 -5.63 -16.85 -34.04
C SER A 524 -5.29 -17.35 -35.45
N ASP A 525 -6.24 -18.02 -36.10
CA ASP A 525 -6.10 -18.58 -37.44
C ASP A 525 -6.54 -17.64 -38.57
N VAL A 526 -7.01 -16.42 -38.25
CA VAL A 526 -7.48 -15.41 -39.21
C VAL A 526 -6.76 -14.08 -39.00
N PRO A 527 -6.62 -13.20 -40.01
CA PRO A 527 -5.97 -11.89 -39.85
C PRO A 527 -6.71 -10.94 -38.90
N GLY A 528 -6.07 -9.81 -38.58
CA GLY A 528 -6.71 -8.71 -37.86
C GLY A 528 -6.67 -8.88 -36.35
N HIS A 529 -5.54 -9.30 -35.80
CA HIS A 529 -5.41 -9.55 -34.37
C HIS A 529 -4.09 -9.05 -33.82
N GLY A 530 -4.06 -8.86 -32.50
CA GLY A 530 -2.91 -8.30 -31.81
C GLY A 530 -3.17 -8.12 -30.32
N ALA A 531 -2.30 -7.37 -29.66
CA ALA A 531 -2.43 -7.01 -28.26
C ALA A 531 -2.33 -5.49 -28.08
N VAL A 532 -3.05 -4.96 -27.10
CA VAL A 532 -3.01 -3.54 -26.77
C VAL A 532 -1.70 -3.20 -26.06
N ALA A 533 -0.90 -2.30 -26.64
CA ALA A 533 0.43 -1.90 -26.17
C ALA A 533 0.40 -0.62 -25.32
N ARG A 534 -0.32 -0.66 -24.20
CA ARG A 534 -0.37 0.39 -23.17
C ARG A 534 0.01 -0.21 -21.83
N ASP A 535 1.30 -0.40 -21.63
CA ASP A 535 1.89 -1.24 -20.57
C ASP A 535 1.58 -2.73 -20.79
N LEU A 536 1.75 -3.20 -22.04
CA LEU A 536 1.62 -4.62 -22.39
C LEU A 536 2.66 -5.42 -21.62
N HIS A 537 2.20 -6.27 -20.72
CA HIS A 537 3.08 -7.00 -19.81
C HIS A 537 3.43 -8.37 -20.38
N LEU A 538 4.72 -8.52 -20.68
CA LEU A 538 5.32 -9.71 -21.25
C LEU A 538 6.32 -10.33 -20.28
N VAL A 539 6.48 -11.64 -20.36
CA VAL A 539 7.44 -12.41 -19.55
C VAL A 539 8.23 -13.35 -20.43
N ASN A 540 9.57 -13.32 -20.37
CA ASN A 540 10.44 -14.25 -21.12
C ASN A 540 10.18 -14.28 -22.64
N SER A 541 9.43 -13.31 -23.18
CA SER A 541 9.00 -13.32 -24.57
C SER A 541 10.06 -12.68 -25.44
N LYS A 542 10.56 -13.42 -26.43
CA LYS A 542 11.53 -12.91 -27.43
C LYS A 542 10.89 -12.61 -28.79
N GLU A 543 9.57 -12.75 -28.87
CA GLU A 543 8.87 -12.58 -30.14
C GLU A 543 8.89 -11.11 -30.57
N SER A 544 9.17 -10.90 -31.85
CA SER A 544 9.12 -9.56 -32.42
C SER A 544 7.69 -9.03 -32.42
N LEU A 545 7.54 -7.76 -32.05
CA LEU A 545 6.28 -7.06 -32.11
C LEU A 545 6.30 -6.08 -33.28
N TYR A 546 5.29 -6.18 -34.11
CA TYR A 546 5.06 -5.31 -35.25
C TYR A 546 3.94 -4.34 -34.92
N PHE A 547 4.02 -3.13 -35.45
CA PHE A 547 3.02 -2.08 -35.21
C PHE A 547 2.94 -1.13 -36.38
N THR A 548 1.79 -0.47 -36.50
CA THR A 548 1.50 0.47 -37.58
C THR A 548 1.99 1.86 -37.21
N VAL A 549 2.75 2.49 -38.11
CA VAL A 549 3.12 3.90 -38.06
C VAL A 549 2.26 4.64 -39.10
N GLY A 550 1.44 5.60 -38.65
CA GLY A 550 0.51 6.32 -39.51
C GLY A 550 1.24 7.18 -40.53
N ALA A 551 0.69 7.32 -41.74
CA ALA A 551 1.30 8.04 -42.86
C ALA A 551 1.85 9.43 -42.48
N SER A 552 1.12 10.18 -41.65
CA SER A 552 1.47 11.53 -41.18
C SER A 552 2.43 11.60 -40.00
N ASP A 553 2.73 10.47 -39.37
CA ASP A 553 3.48 10.44 -38.10
C ASP A 553 4.94 10.79 -38.33
N ARG A 554 5.44 11.80 -37.61
CA ARG A 554 6.83 12.27 -37.74
C ARG A 554 7.79 11.68 -36.72
N ARG A 555 7.25 11.10 -35.64
CA ARG A 555 8.02 10.47 -34.58
C ARG A 555 7.48 9.09 -34.28
N VAL A 556 8.38 8.14 -34.10
CA VAL A 556 8.11 6.78 -33.66
C VAL A 556 8.73 6.62 -32.30
N ARG A 557 7.88 6.42 -31.27
CA ARG A 557 8.29 6.30 -29.87
C ARG A 557 7.80 4.99 -29.27
N VAL A 558 8.74 4.08 -29.00
CA VAL A 558 8.50 2.77 -28.39
C VAL A 558 9.17 2.74 -27.03
N GLU A 559 8.37 2.55 -25.98
CA GLU A 559 8.84 2.43 -24.59
C GLU A 559 8.90 0.97 -24.18
N ILE A 560 10.01 0.61 -23.52
CA ILE A 560 10.22 -0.67 -22.86
C ILE A 560 10.58 -0.39 -21.41
N CYS A 561 9.86 -1.01 -20.47
CA CYS A 561 10.15 -0.95 -19.05
C CYS A 561 10.54 -2.34 -18.55
N ALA A 562 11.82 -2.56 -18.27
CA ALA A 562 12.34 -3.76 -17.62
C ALA A 562 12.37 -3.57 -16.10
N PHE A 563 12.03 -4.60 -15.33
CA PHE A 563 12.07 -4.53 -13.87
C PHE A 563 13.49 -4.75 -13.34
N SER A 564 13.75 -4.38 -12.08
CA SER A 564 15.08 -4.51 -11.47
C SER A 564 15.53 -5.98 -11.44
N GLY A 565 16.68 -6.27 -12.05
CA GLY A 565 17.22 -7.62 -12.18
C GLY A 565 16.69 -8.40 -13.38
N GLU A 566 15.83 -7.80 -14.21
CA GLU A 566 15.09 -8.46 -15.28
C GLU A 566 15.40 -7.85 -16.66
N ALA A 567 16.70 -7.64 -16.91
CA ALA A 567 17.21 -6.91 -18.06
C ALA A 567 16.61 -7.32 -19.42
N VAL A 568 16.42 -6.32 -20.27
CA VAL A 568 15.99 -6.48 -21.67
C VAL A 568 16.98 -5.79 -22.60
N GLN A 569 17.15 -6.33 -23.81
CA GLN A 569 17.86 -5.70 -24.92
C GLN A 569 16.98 -5.72 -26.16
N ALA A 570 16.79 -4.57 -26.81
CA ALA A 570 15.88 -4.45 -27.94
C ALA A 570 16.45 -3.67 -29.14
N GLU A 571 15.83 -3.90 -30.30
CA GLU A 571 16.20 -3.30 -31.59
C GLU A 571 14.95 -2.85 -32.36
N LEU A 572 14.95 -1.61 -32.82
CA LEU A 572 13.86 -1.01 -33.60
C LEU A 572 14.24 -1.00 -35.09
N PHE A 573 13.30 -1.46 -35.92
CA PHE A 573 13.44 -1.54 -37.37
C PHE A 573 12.33 -0.77 -38.08
N ASN A 574 12.70 -0.07 -39.17
CA ASN A 574 11.75 0.61 -40.04
C ASN A 574 11.08 -0.37 -41.04
N ALA A 575 10.20 0.16 -41.89
CA ALA A 575 9.48 -0.62 -42.90
C ALA A 575 10.36 -1.27 -43.97
N ALA A 576 11.56 -0.74 -44.22
CA ALA A 576 12.54 -1.32 -45.13
C ALA A 576 13.34 -2.47 -44.48
N GLY A 577 13.12 -2.73 -43.19
CA GLY A 577 13.87 -3.71 -42.42
C GLY A 577 15.22 -3.21 -41.92
N GLU A 578 15.49 -1.90 -42.02
CA GLU A 578 16.72 -1.29 -41.54
C GLU A 578 16.65 -1.06 -40.04
N LYS A 579 17.73 -1.36 -39.31
CA LYS A 579 17.85 -1.09 -37.88
C LYS A 579 18.08 0.40 -37.65
N VAL A 580 17.11 1.06 -37.02
CA VAL A 580 17.10 2.53 -36.85
C VAL A 580 17.39 2.98 -35.41
N ALA A 581 17.19 2.11 -34.42
CA ALA A 581 17.62 2.33 -33.04
C ALA A 581 17.84 0.98 -32.33
N TRP A 582 18.75 0.92 -31.34
CA TRP A 582 19.02 -0.31 -30.60
C TRP A 582 19.74 -0.06 -29.27
N ASP A 583 19.65 -1.03 -28.37
CA ASP A 583 20.47 -1.09 -27.15
C ASP A 583 21.79 -1.81 -27.43
N GLN A 584 22.90 -1.22 -26.97
CA GLN A 584 24.23 -1.84 -27.06
C GLN A 584 24.37 -3.03 -26.11
N GLU A 585 23.78 -2.93 -24.92
CA GLU A 585 23.81 -3.92 -23.85
C GLU A 585 22.41 -4.06 -23.21
N PRO A 586 22.08 -5.18 -22.56
CA PRO A 586 20.85 -5.32 -21.79
C PRO A 586 20.71 -4.23 -20.71
N PHE A 587 19.49 -3.75 -20.47
CA PHE A 587 19.19 -2.71 -19.48
C PHE A 587 18.04 -3.11 -18.55
N ASP A 588 18.09 -2.60 -17.33
CA ASP A 588 16.96 -2.55 -16.39
C ASP A 588 16.39 -1.11 -16.36
N GLY A 589 15.11 -0.94 -16.02
CA GLY A 589 14.43 0.35 -16.00
C GLY A 589 13.77 0.70 -17.33
N ILE A 590 13.64 2.01 -17.65
CA ILE A 590 12.93 2.46 -18.87
C ILE A 590 13.88 2.85 -20.00
N ARG A 591 13.64 2.27 -21.18
CA ARG A 591 14.18 2.71 -22.46
C ARG A 591 13.05 3.25 -23.34
N VAL A 592 13.32 4.35 -24.04
CA VAL A 592 12.44 4.86 -25.10
C VAL A 592 13.27 5.00 -26.36
N PHE A 593 12.90 4.27 -27.41
CA PHE A 593 13.41 4.53 -28.75
C PHE A 593 12.62 5.68 -29.35
N ASP A 594 13.24 6.84 -29.52
CA ASP A 594 12.63 8.04 -30.12
C ASP A 594 13.30 8.33 -31.46
N VAL A 595 12.60 8.01 -32.55
CA VAL A 595 13.10 8.13 -33.92
C VAL A 595 12.26 9.13 -34.69
N GLU A 596 12.90 10.14 -35.26
CA GLU A 596 12.27 11.04 -36.23
C GLU A 596 12.28 10.42 -37.63
N ARG A 597 11.17 10.59 -38.36
CA ARG A 597 11.04 10.11 -39.74
C ARG A 597 10.28 11.12 -40.60
N THR A 598 10.47 11.00 -41.91
CA THR A 598 9.67 11.75 -42.89
C THR A 598 8.31 11.08 -43.08
N PRO A 599 7.19 11.84 -43.10
CA PRO A 599 5.88 11.31 -43.46
C PRO A 599 5.86 10.63 -44.82
N THR A 600 5.01 9.62 -44.96
CA THR A 600 4.90 8.75 -46.14
C THR A 600 3.51 8.83 -46.77
N PRO A 601 3.33 8.44 -48.04
CA PRO A 601 1.99 8.47 -48.67
C PRO A 601 0.98 7.49 -48.06
N ALA A 602 1.47 6.45 -47.39
CA ALA A 602 0.66 5.41 -46.76
C ALA A 602 1.25 5.02 -45.40
N PRO A 603 0.44 4.44 -44.49
CA PRO A 603 0.93 3.84 -43.25
C PRO A 603 1.98 2.74 -43.52
N GLU A 604 2.88 2.58 -42.57
CA GLU A 604 3.99 1.65 -42.63
C GLU A 604 3.92 0.65 -41.47
N ILE A 605 4.51 -0.54 -41.64
CA ILE A 605 4.67 -1.51 -40.56
C ILE A 605 6.12 -1.48 -40.08
N TRP A 606 6.30 -1.16 -38.80
CA TRP A 606 7.58 -1.16 -38.12
C TRP A 606 7.67 -2.34 -37.16
N LYS A 607 8.88 -2.68 -36.71
CA LYS A 607 9.15 -3.85 -35.86
C LYS A 607 10.06 -3.48 -34.70
N ILE A 608 9.69 -3.89 -33.49
CA ILE A 608 10.60 -3.99 -32.35
C ILE A 608 10.96 -5.47 -32.13
N GLY A 609 12.25 -5.76 -32.08
CA GLY A 609 12.80 -7.08 -31.79
C GLY A 609 13.48 -7.10 -30.42
N PHE A 610 13.47 -8.26 -29.76
CA PHE A 610 14.11 -8.46 -28.46
C PHE A 610 15.26 -9.44 -28.60
N VAL A 611 16.48 -8.98 -28.32
CA VAL A 611 17.72 -9.75 -28.46
C VAL A 611 17.96 -10.59 -27.21
N ALA A 612 17.78 -9.97 -26.04
CA ALA A 612 17.90 -10.61 -24.74
C ALA A 612 16.72 -10.18 -23.85
N VAL A 613 16.19 -11.14 -23.09
CA VAL A 613 15.11 -10.93 -22.12
C VAL A 613 15.41 -11.86 -20.96
N VAL A 614 15.55 -11.31 -19.76
CA VAL A 614 15.75 -12.09 -18.53
C VAL A 614 14.41 -12.57 -17.98
N GLU A 615 13.45 -11.67 -17.78
CA GLU A 615 12.12 -12.04 -17.27
C GLU A 615 11.00 -11.08 -17.68
N ASP A 616 10.47 -10.24 -16.78
CA ASP A 616 9.32 -9.39 -17.04
C ASP A 616 9.74 -8.06 -17.67
N TYR A 617 8.87 -7.59 -18.57
CA TYR A 617 8.96 -6.25 -19.10
C TYR A 617 7.62 -5.76 -19.63
N LEU A 618 7.49 -4.44 -19.73
CA LEU A 618 6.32 -3.78 -20.30
C LEU A 618 6.67 -3.13 -21.64
N VAL A 619 5.75 -3.16 -22.59
CA VAL A 619 5.86 -2.45 -23.87
C VAL A 619 4.73 -1.44 -24.03
N SER A 620 5.09 -0.21 -24.42
CA SER A 620 4.16 0.89 -24.64
C SER A 620 4.45 1.64 -25.95
N LEU A 621 3.42 1.93 -26.73
CA LEU A 621 3.52 2.77 -27.93
C LEU A 621 3.03 4.19 -27.62
N TRP A 622 3.89 5.20 -27.80
CA TRP A 622 3.52 6.58 -27.50
C TRP A 622 2.76 7.22 -28.66
N SER A 623 1.82 8.09 -28.32
CA SER A 623 1.10 8.96 -29.25
C SER A 623 2.07 9.68 -30.20
N PRO A 624 1.78 9.69 -31.51
CA PRO A 624 0.51 9.35 -32.17
C PRO A 624 0.37 7.88 -32.60
N LEU A 625 1.27 6.97 -32.20
CA LEU A 625 1.20 5.58 -32.63
C LEU A 625 -0.07 4.90 -32.11
N ALA A 626 -0.72 4.12 -32.98
CA ALA A 626 -1.87 3.32 -32.59
C ALA A 626 -1.42 2.26 -31.56
N PRO A 627 -2.06 2.15 -30.37
CA PRO A 627 -1.60 1.29 -29.28
C PRO A 627 -1.92 -0.20 -29.50
N VAL A 628 -1.63 -0.75 -30.67
CA VAL A 628 -1.82 -2.17 -31.01
C VAL A 628 -0.57 -2.73 -31.65
N VAL A 629 -0.07 -3.84 -31.10
CA VAL A 629 1.03 -4.62 -31.64
C VAL A 629 0.54 -6.00 -32.11
N PHE A 630 1.25 -6.61 -33.04
CA PHE A 630 0.98 -7.96 -33.54
C PHE A 630 2.28 -8.76 -33.70
N THR A 631 2.23 -10.08 -33.60
CA THR A 631 3.43 -10.95 -33.64
C THR A 631 3.88 -11.32 -35.06
N ALA A 632 3.10 -10.94 -36.09
CA ALA A 632 3.48 -11.08 -37.48
C ALA A 632 2.80 -10.02 -38.36
N PRO A 633 3.50 -9.42 -39.33
CA PRO A 633 2.98 -8.32 -40.15
C PRO A 633 1.73 -8.69 -40.95
N GLU A 634 1.52 -9.96 -41.25
CA GLU A 634 0.36 -10.47 -41.97
C GLU A 634 -0.96 -10.40 -41.17
N ASN A 635 -0.87 -10.16 -39.84
CA ASN A 635 -2.00 -10.07 -38.92
C ASN A 635 -2.49 -8.63 -38.68
N GLN A 636 -1.86 -7.67 -39.35
CA GLN A 636 -1.98 -6.23 -39.13
C GLN A 636 -3.42 -5.68 -39.03
N LEU A 637 -3.56 -4.76 -38.07
CA LEU A 637 -4.71 -3.88 -37.91
C LEU A 637 -4.31 -2.45 -38.25
N LEU A 638 -5.23 -1.71 -38.88
CA LEU A 638 -5.08 -0.29 -39.15
C LEU A 638 -6.09 0.50 -38.31
N ARG A 639 -5.59 1.52 -37.60
CA ARG A 639 -6.45 2.56 -37.03
C ARG A 639 -6.88 3.49 -38.15
N ARG A 640 -8.20 3.65 -38.34
CA ARG A 640 -8.76 4.63 -39.26
C ARG A 640 -8.45 6.04 -38.74
N PRO A 641 -8.18 7.01 -39.64
CA PRO A 641 -7.95 8.39 -39.26
C PRO A 641 -9.15 9.03 -38.59
#